data_AF-A0AB74C2L5-F1
#
_entry.id   AF-A0AB74C2L5-F1
#
_cell.length_a   1.000
_cell.length_b   1.000
_cell.length_c   1.000
_cell.angle_alpha   90.00
_cell.angle_beta   90.00
_cell.angle_gamma   90.00
#
_symmetry.space_group_name_H-M   'P 1'
#
loop_
_entity.id
_entity.type
_entity.pdbx_description
1 polymer ?
#
loop_
_entity_poly.entity_id
_entity_poly.type
_entity_poly.pdbx_seq_one_letter_code
_entity_poly.pdbx_strand_id
1 'polypeptide(L)'
;MKATTPFPIENLPYGVISTPSEPTPRCATAFEDYAIDLNELQRDGFFDSIPGMIDGAFSKPALNVFASTPQSTQVEVRARLVRFLPSASEADKEKYFVRLSQVTNHLPMETANFSDFYCSLEHARNCSEIMGLEVNPNWYYIPSVYNGRTSSLRVSGQPIRRPWGVISGPGASSQATWSRSKRLDFELEMGVFLAKPLPAGQILDIRNAKEHVFGFVILNDWSARDIQGFEMAPLGPFHSKGFGTTISPWIVTIEALSPVECPVSIPQSPPPLPHLAWKGDSSNATWDIELSARILRKGKTYHITSTNLKDLYWTPYQQLTHLASAGEGLSTGDIFGTGTISNDRLNGVGEKSGLACLLERILPKNRLACMEIDGLEYLEDGDEVVIEGWCFHPQSGTYFGFGECRAALVPALDQWYQNHGICPYLVSKRMDSRGTEAVGNVQRAVVEDTKVVLKATDERILWDEKQSRAVVRKFDLRLLSLFTVINLFSFIDRVNIGNARLLGLEKDLGLSGLRFNIALMCLFVSYCVVELPSNILCKIVGGHIYIPTLVLCFGIITMLTSLVEQKGGLYACRFLLGVFEGGISPGLVFMLALFYRRHELGVRTSIYISASSASGAFGGLLAIGLSRIPDWGLIHTWRNIFFFEGLVSVILAVVAFISIPSGPETARFLTESQKQVAVDRMRIDSAGTTEHSRTTFRHVVQGLTTPPIVFCALGFFFGNTCAQSFSLFSPSIISAMGYTKELAQLLSVGPYAAACVISIVVGYVSDRYHSRGWVIFTTVPFGIAGMGMLEFLPTSMPGAKYGALYLAAPGIYAFLPLWLAWAVNNAATPTVKAASAGLVFTVGSLGGILAPWVYLPGDAPNYRTGHAIMFAFLFGSWVICIGMIIYIKWENRAREMGKRDNVLEGLGLEEQLELSSRHPAFRYAV
;
A
#
# COMPACT_ATOMS: atom_id res chain seq x y z
N MET A 1 -38.48 38.63 -8.09
CA MET A 1 -39.20 37.67 -7.21
C MET A 1 -38.75 37.95 -5.79
N LYS A 2 -39.64 37.91 -4.79
CA LYS A 2 -39.20 37.93 -3.37
C LYS A 2 -38.08 36.89 -3.23
N ALA A 3 -36.99 37.23 -2.53
CA ALA A 3 -35.91 36.29 -2.28
C ALA A 3 -36.47 35.12 -1.46
N THR A 4 -36.97 34.11 -2.15
CA THR A 4 -37.52 32.90 -1.55
C THR A 4 -36.34 32.07 -1.12
N THR A 5 -36.21 31.82 0.18
CA THR A 5 -35.23 30.86 0.72
C THR A 5 -35.34 29.53 -0.04
N PRO A 6 -34.23 28.84 -0.34
CA PRO A 6 -34.28 27.50 -0.90
C PRO A 6 -34.84 26.48 0.12
N PHE A 7 -34.98 26.84 1.40
CA PHE A 7 -35.36 25.94 2.49
C PHE A 7 -36.70 26.31 3.13
N PRO A 8 -37.82 26.41 2.38
CA PRO A 8 -39.13 26.61 2.99
C PRO A 8 -39.56 25.36 3.78
N ILE A 9 -40.71 25.44 4.45
CA ILE A 9 -41.24 24.34 5.26
C ILE A 9 -41.53 23.07 4.44
N GLU A 10 -41.80 23.23 3.13
CA GLU A 10 -41.99 22.10 2.21
C GLU A 10 -40.68 21.35 1.90
N ASN A 11 -39.51 21.90 2.24
CA ASN A 11 -38.22 21.30 1.91
C ASN A 11 -37.62 20.49 3.06
N LEU A 12 -37.16 21.15 4.13
CA LEU A 12 -36.46 20.57 5.27
C LEU A 12 -35.40 19.51 4.90
N PRO A 13 -34.36 19.87 4.13
CA PRO A 13 -33.31 18.94 3.77
C PRO A 13 -32.41 18.66 4.99
N TYR A 14 -31.70 17.53 4.97
CA TYR A 14 -30.83 17.11 6.07
C TYR A 14 -29.35 17.30 5.72
N GLY A 15 -28.55 17.71 6.68
CA GLY A 15 -27.12 17.93 6.51
C GLY A 15 -26.36 17.73 7.81
N VAL A 16 -25.04 17.94 7.76
CA VAL A 16 -24.15 17.86 8.92
C VAL A 16 -23.45 19.20 9.08
N ILE A 17 -23.53 19.77 10.27
CA ILE A 17 -22.97 21.08 10.59
C ILE A 17 -22.03 21.00 11.79
N SER A 18 -21.14 21.97 11.89
CA SER A 18 -20.55 22.39 13.16
C SER A 18 -20.57 23.92 13.26
N THR A 19 -20.31 24.43 14.46
CA THR A 19 -20.26 25.88 14.72
C THR A 19 -18.94 26.23 15.41
N PRO A 20 -18.52 27.51 15.41
CA PRO A 20 -17.33 27.93 16.16
C PRO A 20 -17.42 27.62 17.67
N SER A 21 -18.63 27.68 18.25
CA SER A 21 -18.85 27.36 19.67
C SER A 21 -18.93 25.86 19.94
N GLU A 22 -19.35 25.07 18.95
CA GLU A 22 -19.46 23.61 19.07
C GLU A 22 -18.89 22.95 17.81
N PRO A 23 -17.57 22.65 17.82
CA PRO A 23 -16.85 22.21 16.63
C PRO A 23 -17.13 20.76 16.24
N THR A 24 -17.81 19.98 17.10
CA THR A 24 -18.18 18.59 16.83
C THR A 24 -19.27 18.54 15.74
N PRO A 25 -19.03 17.84 14.61
CA PRO A 25 -20.03 17.69 13.56
C PRO A 25 -21.25 16.91 14.05
N ARG A 26 -22.44 17.38 13.70
CA ARG A 26 -23.73 16.79 14.07
C ARG A 26 -24.81 17.08 13.05
N CYS A 27 -25.86 16.27 13.07
CA CYS A 27 -26.94 16.35 12.09
C CYS A 27 -27.84 17.56 12.34
N ALA A 28 -28.26 18.20 11.26
CA ALA A 28 -29.18 19.32 11.26
C ALA A 28 -30.17 19.20 10.09
N THR A 29 -31.24 20.01 10.14
CA THR A 29 -32.09 20.27 8.97
C THR A 29 -32.10 21.76 8.65
N ALA A 30 -32.16 22.14 7.37
CA ALA A 30 -32.25 23.56 7.00
C ALA A 30 -33.70 24.04 6.95
N PHE A 31 -33.98 25.20 7.54
CA PHE A 31 -35.26 25.88 7.49
C PHE A 31 -35.05 27.40 7.44
N GLU A 32 -35.56 28.03 6.39
CA GLU A 32 -35.35 29.45 6.08
C GLU A 32 -33.86 29.82 6.02
N ASP A 33 -33.40 30.66 6.95
CA ASP A 33 -32.00 31.11 7.08
C ASP A 33 -31.26 30.38 8.22
N TYR A 34 -31.83 29.28 8.72
CA TYR A 34 -31.34 28.56 9.89
C TYR A 34 -31.05 27.09 9.59
N ALA A 35 -30.04 26.56 10.26
CA ALA A 35 -29.88 25.14 10.49
C ALA A 35 -30.46 24.82 11.88
N ILE A 36 -31.36 23.86 11.92
CA ILE A 36 -32.02 23.37 13.13
C ILE A 36 -31.22 22.21 13.66
N ASP A 37 -30.72 22.33 14.88
CA ASP A 37 -29.88 21.34 15.55
C ASP A 37 -30.69 20.12 15.97
N LEU A 38 -30.65 19.05 15.16
CA LEU A 38 -31.42 17.84 15.42
C LEU A 38 -30.85 17.04 16.60
N ASN A 39 -29.56 17.21 16.90
CA ASN A 39 -28.95 16.59 18.07
C ASN A 39 -29.52 17.18 19.35
N GLU A 40 -29.59 18.52 19.46
CA GLU A 40 -30.16 19.17 20.64
C GLU A 40 -31.64 18.83 20.81
N LEU A 41 -32.44 18.84 19.74
CA LEU A 41 -33.82 18.36 19.79
C LEU A 41 -33.91 16.90 20.29
N GLN A 42 -33.03 16.03 19.82
CA GLN A 42 -33.01 14.63 20.27
C GLN A 42 -32.65 14.50 21.76
N ARG A 43 -31.71 15.30 22.26
CA ARG A 43 -31.28 15.28 23.67
C ARG A 43 -32.39 15.70 24.63
N ASP A 44 -33.31 16.54 24.18
CA ASP A 44 -34.49 16.95 24.96
C ASP A 44 -35.69 16.01 24.79
N GLY A 45 -35.50 14.87 24.11
CA GLY A 45 -36.53 13.84 23.96
C GLY A 45 -37.59 14.15 22.90
N PHE A 46 -37.35 15.12 22.02
CA PHE A 46 -38.32 15.54 20.99
C PHE A 46 -38.73 14.40 20.04
N PHE A 47 -37.84 13.42 19.84
CA PHE A 47 -38.04 12.28 18.95
C PHE A 47 -38.30 10.94 19.67
N ASP A 48 -38.31 10.90 21.01
CA ASP A 48 -38.35 9.64 21.80
C ASP A 48 -39.59 8.79 21.54
N SER A 49 -40.70 9.44 21.22
CA SER A 49 -41.97 8.76 20.96
C SER A 49 -42.09 8.22 19.52
N ILE A 50 -41.08 8.40 18.66
CA ILE A 50 -41.14 7.99 17.25
C ILE A 50 -40.66 6.54 17.12
N PRO A 51 -41.50 5.60 16.66
CA PRO A 51 -41.10 4.21 16.48
C PRO A 51 -39.91 4.08 15.51
N GLY A 52 -38.93 3.26 15.88
CA GLY A 52 -37.74 2.99 15.06
C GLY A 52 -36.67 4.08 15.09
N MET A 53 -36.88 5.16 15.85
CA MET A 53 -35.85 6.17 16.10
C MET A 53 -34.70 5.56 16.90
N ILE A 54 -33.46 5.87 16.51
CA ILE A 54 -32.25 5.38 17.19
C ILE A 54 -31.68 6.50 18.07
N ASP A 55 -31.44 6.20 19.34
CA ASP A 55 -30.85 7.14 20.29
C ASP A 55 -29.48 7.63 19.82
N GLY A 56 -29.30 8.95 19.86
CA GLY A 56 -28.07 9.61 19.42
C GLY A 56 -27.80 9.53 17.91
N ALA A 57 -28.78 9.15 17.07
CA ALA A 57 -28.62 9.17 15.62
C ALA A 57 -28.17 10.54 15.09
N PHE A 58 -28.67 11.64 15.66
CA PHE A 58 -28.32 12.99 15.22
C PHE A 58 -27.03 13.54 15.85
N SER A 59 -26.49 12.86 16.88
CA SER A 59 -25.18 13.18 17.47
C SER A 59 -24.00 12.69 16.61
N LYS A 60 -24.27 11.86 15.60
CA LYS A 60 -23.25 11.30 14.72
C LYS A 60 -22.73 12.36 13.75
N PRO A 61 -21.46 12.25 13.31
CA PRO A 61 -20.88 13.17 12.34
C PRO A 61 -21.35 12.91 10.89
N ALA A 62 -22.41 12.11 10.69
CA ALA A 62 -22.94 11.69 9.40
C ALA A 62 -24.39 11.21 9.54
N LEU A 63 -25.21 11.38 8.50
CA LEU A 63 -26.62 10.99 8.50
C LEU A 63 -26.85 9.48 8.37
N ASN A 64 -25.83 8.65 8.18
CA ASN A 64 -25.96 7.22 7.89
C ASN A 64 -26.86 6.49 8.90
N VAL A 65 -26.74 6.79 10.20
CA VAL A 65 -27.59 6.16 11.23
C VAL A 65 -29.05 6.53 11.03
N PHE A 66 -29.35 7.82 10.81
CA PHE A 66 -30.72 8.26 10.54
C PHE A 66 -31.27 7.68 9.22
N ALA A 67 -30.48 7.71 8.15
CA ALA A 67 -30.87 7.16 6.86
C ALA A 67 -31.08 5.64 6.87
N SER A 68 -30.46 4.92 7.81
CA SER A 68 -30.68 3.47 8.00
C SER A 68 -31.97 3.13 8.75
N THR A 69 -32.64 4.11 9.35
CA THR A 69 -33.93 3.89 10.02
C THR A 69 -35.04 3.56 9.01
N PRO A 70 -36.11 2.87 9.41
CA PRO A 70 -37.25 2.64 8.53
C PRO A 70 -37.78 3.94 7.92
N GLN A 71 -38.22 3.91 6.66
CA GLN A 71 -38.76 5.11 5.99
C GLN A 71 -39.93 5.73 6.78
N SER A 72 -40.75 4.93 7.45
CA SER A 72 -41.81 5.41 8.34
C SER A 72 -41.29 6.28 9.49
N THR A 73 -40.12 5.97 10.05
CA THR A 73 -39.43 6.77 11.06
C THR A 73 -38.99 8.11 10.47
N GLN A 74 -38.39 8.10 9.28
CA GLN A 74 -37.92 9.31 8.59
C GLN A 74 -39.09 10.26 8.26
N VAL A 75 -40.22 9.71 7.80
CA VAL A 75 -41.46 10.44 7.53
C VAL A 75 -42.03 11.06 8.81
N GLU A 76 -42.08 10.34 9.92
CA GLU A 76 -42.61 10.88 11.18
C GLU A 76 -41.70 11.96 11.79
N VAL A 77 -40.38 11.80 11.69
CA VAL A 77 -39.42 12.86 12.07
C VAL A 77 -39.70 14.14 11.29
N ARG A 78 -39.82 14.03 9.96
CA ARG A 78 -40.18 15.16 9.09
C ARG A 78 -41.52 15.77 9.49
N ALA A 79 -42.57 14.95 9.67
CA ALA A 79 -43.90 15.42 10.04
C ALA A 79 -43.92 16.15 11.40
N ARG A 80 -43.08 15.72 12.34
CA ARG A 80 -42.92 16.39 13.64
C ARG A 80 -42.21 17.74 13.50
N LEU A 81 -41.14 17.81 12.71
CA LEU A 81 -40.45 19.06 12.39
C LEU A 81 -41.37 20.06 11.69
N VAL A 82 -42.16 19.62 10.70
CA VAL A 82 -43.13 20.48 9.99
C VAL A 82 -44.15 21.11 10.95
N ARG A 83 -44.59 20.38 11.98
CA ARG A 83 -45.52 20.90 13.01
C ARG A 83 -44.83 21.86 13.98
N PHE A 84 -43.59 21.58 14.35
CA PHE A 84 -42.84 22.34 15.36
C PHE A 84 -42.33 23.68 14.84
N LEU A 85 -41.63 23.68 13.70
CA LEU A 85 -40.85 24.84 13.23
C LEU A 85 -41.66 26.14 13.10
N PRO A 86 -42.90 26.15 12.56
CA PRO A 86 -43.70 27.37 12.49
C PRO A 86 -44.17 27.90 13.85
N SER A 87 -44.15 27.06 14.90
CA SER A 87 -44.64 27.36 16.25
C SER A 87 -43.53 27.53 17.29
N ALA A 88 -42.26 27.47 16.87
CA ALA A 88 -41.11 27.58 17.76
C ALA A 88 -41.11 28.93 18.52
N SER A 89 -41.01 28.85 19.84
CA SER A 89 -40.89 30.02 20.71
C SER A 89 -39.54 30.70 20.57
N GLU A 90 -39.37 31.91 21.12
CA GLU A 90 -38.06 32.57 21.12
C GLU A 90 -36.99 31.77 21.90
N ALA A 91 -37.40 31.07 22.97
CA ALA A 91 -36.51 30.16 23.70
C ALA A 91 -36.08 28.95 22.85
N ASP A 92 -37.00 28.40 22.03
CA ASP A 92 -36.67 27.32 21.10
C ASP A 92 -35.71 27.80 20.01
N LYS A 93 -35.91 29.01 19.49
CA LYS A 93 -35.01 29.62 18.49
C LYS A 93 -33.62 29.85 19.06
N GLU A 94 -33.52 30.37 20.28
CA GLU A 94 -32.23 30.57 20.95
C GLU A 94 -31.47 29.26 21.16
N LYS A 95 -32.19 28.16 21.42
CA LYS A 95 -31.59 26.85 21.69
C LYS A 95 -31.27 26.02 20.45
N TYR A 96 -32.20 25.90 19.50
CA TYR A 96 -32.09 24.95 18.39
C TYR A 96 -31.75 25.57 17.04
N PHE A 97 -31.91 26.90 16.87
CA PHE A 97 -31.77 27.54 15.56
C PHE A 97 -30.40 28.23 15.45
N VAL A 98 -29.56 27.75 14.54
CA VAL A 98 -28.28 28.36 14.22
C VAL A 98 -28.37 29.01 12.85
N ARG A 99 -27.94 30.27 12.70
CA ARG A 99 -27.93 30.93 11.38
C ARG A 99 -27.05 30.17 10.39
N LEU A 100 -27.53 29.94 9.18
CA LEU A 100 -26.77 29.26 8.12
C LEU A 100 -25.45 29.97 7.78
N SER A 101 -25.37 31.28 8.00
CA SER A 101 -24.13 32.07 7.84
C SER A 101 -23.07 31.79 8.91
N GLN A 102 -23.43 31.11 10.00
CA GLN A 102 -22.56 30.80 11.14
C GLN A 102 -22.17 29.31 11.20
N VAL A 103 -22.75 28.46 10.35
CA VAL A 103 -22.43 27.04 10.32
C VAL A 103 -21.30 26.73 9.35
N THR A 104 -20.50 25.72 9.69
CA THR A 104 -19.61 25.04 8.76
C THR A 104 -20.28 23.75 8.33
N ASN A 105 -20.56 23.60 7.03
CA ASN A 105 -21.12 22.36 6.48
C ASN A 105 -20.03 21.28 6.32
N HIS A 106 -20.41 20.03 6.55
CA HIS A 106 -19.58 18.85 6.32
C HIS A 106 -20.21 17.96 5.23
N LEU A 107 -19.53 16.88 4.84
CA LEU A 107 -20.16 15.86 4.02
C LEU A 107 -21.37 15.27 4.77
N PRO A 108 -22.55 15.15 4.14
CA PRO A 108 -23.77 14.78 4.84
C PRO A 108 -23.83 13.28 5.21
N MET A 109 -23.06 12.44 4.51
CA MET A 109 -22.94 11.00 4.80
C MET A 109 -21.48 10.56 4.74
N GLU A 110 -21.17 9.51 5.50
CA GLU A 110 -19.99 8.71 5.30
C GLU A 110 -20.23 7.79 4.10
N THR A 111 -19.42 7.95 3.07
CA THR A 111 -19.58 7.24 1.79
C THR A 111 -18.47 6.23 1.63
N ALA A 112 -18.82 4.97 1.36
CA ALA A 112 -17.86 3.92 1.03
C ALA A 112 -17.61 3.90 -0.48
N ASN A 113 -18.69 3.93 -1.27
CA ASN A 113 -18.63 3.85 -2.73
C ASN A 113 -19.23 5.09 -3.40
N PHE A 114 -18.53 5.55 -4.43
CA PHE A 114 -19.02 6.55 -5.38
C PHE A 114 -18.95 5.96 -6.79
N SER A 115 -20.08 5.93 -7.48
CA SER A 115 -20.17 5.58 -8.90
C SER A 115 -20.70 6.75 -9.69
N ASP A 116 -20.34 6.83 -10.96
CA ASP A 116 -20.81 7.92 -11.81
C ASP A 116 -21.31 7.39 -13.15
N PHE A 117 -22.46 7.91 -13.57
CA PHE A 117 -23.19 7.43 -14.73
C PHE A 117 -22.96 8.31 -15.95
N TYR A 118 -23.47 7.88 -17.10
CA TYR A 118 -23.43 8.63 -18.35
C TYR A 118 -24.77 8.50 -19.05
N CYS A 119 -25.78 9.27 -18.59
CA CYS A 119 -27.19 8.98 -18.86
C CYS A 119 -28.01 10.08 -19.56
N SER A 120 -27.40 11.22 -19.91
CA SER A 120 -28.03 12.23 -20.78
C SER A 120 -27.76 11.91 -22.26
N LEU A 121 -28.83 11.85 -23.06
CA LEU A 121 -28.73 11.60 -24.51
C LEU A 121 -28.09 12.77 -25.26
N GLU A 122 -28.45 14.00 -24.89
CA GLU A 122 -27.89 15.19 -25.54
C GLU A 122 -26.39 15.31 -25.26
N HIS A 123 -25.98 15.05 -24.01
CA HIS A 123 -24.58 14.99 -23.63
C HIS A 123 -23.84 13.90 -24.43
N ALA A 124 -24.43 12.69 -24.51
CA ALA A 124 -23.85 11.59 -25.27
C ALA A 124 -23.65 11.90 -26.76
N ARG A 125 -24.63 12.56 -27.38
CA ARG A 125 -24.57 13.00 -28.79
C ARG A 125 -23.47 14.04 -29.01
N ASN A 126 -23.43 15.09 -28.19
CA ASN A 126 -22.44 16.16 -28.31
C ASN A 126 -21.02 15.62 -28.12
N CYS A 127 -20.78 14.80 -27.09
CA CYS A 127 -19.48 14.18 -26.84
C CYS A 127 -19.05 13.26 -27.99
N SER A 128 -19.97 12.46 -28.54
CA SER A 128 -19.68 11.59 -29.68
C SER A 128 -19.33 12.40 -30.94
N GLU A 129 -20.08 13.46 -31.23
CA GLU A 129 -19.81 14.36 -32.36
C GLU A 129 -18.45 15.05 -32.24
N ILE A 130 -18.09 15.51 -31.04
CA ILE A 130 -16.76 16.08 -30.76
C ILE A 130 -15.64 15.07 -31.05
N MET A 131 -15.86 13.80 -30.76
CA MET A 131 -14.92 12.71 -31.04
C MET A 131 -14.97 12.22 -32.51
N GLY A 132 -15.88 12.73 -33.33
CA GLY A 132 -16.10 12.25 -34.69
C GLY A 132 -16.71 10.84 -34.74
N LEU A 133 -17.50 10.47 -33.74
CA LEU A 133 -18.13 9.16 -33.55
C LEU A 133 -19.66 9.30 -33.46
N GLU A 134 -20.35 8.18 -33.61
CA GLU A 134 -21.76 8.06 -33.21
C GLU A 134 -21.86 7.58 -31.76
N VAL A 135 -23.02 7.80 -31.13
CA VAL A 135 -23.30 7.26 -29.80
C VAL A 135 -23.22 5.73 -29.87
N ASN A 136 -22.39 5.13 -29.01
CA ASN A 136 -22.21 3.68 -29.01
C ASN A 136 -23.56 2.97 -28.81
N PRO A 137 -23.90 1.95 -29.62
CA PRO A 137 -25.18 1.24 -29.51
C PRO A 137 -25.48 0.72 -28.10
N ASN A 138 -24.46 0.29 -27.33
CA ASN A 138 -24.67 -0.24 -25.97
C ASN A 138 -25.33 0.77 -25.02
N TRP A 139 -25.10 2.06 -25.24
CA TRP A 139 -25.60 3.16 -24.42
C TRP A 139 -27.13 3.20 -24.36
N TYR A 140 -27.80 2.77 -25.44
CA TYR A 140 -29.26 2.69 -25.51
C TYR A 140 -29.84 1.44 -24.83
N TYR A 141 -29.01 0.48 -24.42
CA TYR A 141 -29.44 -0.75 -23.75
C TYR A 141 -29.12 -0.80 -22.27
N ILE A 142 -28.06 -0.12 -21.84
CA ILE A 142 -27.63 -0.07 -20.43
C ILE A 142 -27.23 1.36 -20.04
N PRO A 143 -27.58 1.80 -18.81
CA PRO A 143 -27.04 3.05 -18.27
C PRO A 143 -25.56 2.84 -17.96
N SER A 144 -24.69 3.39 -18.81
CA SER A 144 -23.23 3.25 -18.66
C SER A 144 -22.76 3.89 -17.36
N VAL A 145 -21.90 3.18 -16.63
CA VAL A 145 -21.42 3.56 -15.29
C VAL A 145 -19.96 3.18 -15.11
N TYR A 146 -19.24 3.96 -14.30
CA TYR A 146 -17.90 3.64 -13.83
C TYR A 146 -17.76 3.95 -12.33
N ASN A 147 -16.73 3.39 -11.70
CA ASN A 147 -16.43 3.70 -10.30
C ASN A 147 -15.70 5.05 -10.22
N GLY A 148 -16.33 6.01 -9.56
CA GLY A 148 -15.72 7.29 -9.21
C GLY A 148 -14.75 7.16 -8.04
N ARG A 149 -14.17 8.29 -7.62
CA ARG A 149 -13.21 8.33 -6.51
C ARG A 149 -13.82 8.91 -5.24
N THR A 150 -14.24 8.03 -4.32
CA THR A 150 -14.83 8.42 -3.03
C THR A 150 -13.95 9.37 -2.22
N SER A 151 -12.62 9.14 -2.20
CA SER A 151 -11.68 9.94 -1.39
C SER A 151 -11.54 11.40 -1.81
N SER A 152 -12.03 11.76 -3.00
CA SER A 152 -11.98 13.12 -3.54
C SER A 152 -13.35 13.81 -3.59
N LEU A 153 -14.38 13.21 -2.97
CA LEU A 153 -15.64 13.90 -2.70
C LEU A 153 -15.41 15.03 -1.70
N ARG A 154 -15.93 16.21 -2.04
CA ARG A 154 -15.80 17.44 -1.25
C ARG A 154 -17.17 18.07 -1.07
N VAL A 155 -17.38 18.68 0.09
CA VAL A 155 -18.56 19.52 0.32
C VAL A 155 -18.37 20.89 -0.35
N SER A 156 -19.47 21.47 -0.82
CA SER A 156 -19.56 22.83 -1.34
C SER A 156 -18.77 23.86 -0.52
N GLY A 157 -18.07 24.76 -1.20
CA GLY A 157 -17.20 25.80 -0.63
C GLY A 157 -15.73 25.40 -0.55
N GLN A 158 -15.39 24.10 -0.61
CA GLN A 158 -13.99 23.68 -0.66
C GLN A 158 -13.38 23.92 -2.05
N PRO A 159 -12.21 24.57 -2.15
CA PRO A 159 -11.60 24.87 -3.45
C PRO A 159 -11.13 23.59 -4.16
N ILE A 160 -11.23 23.63 -5.49
CA ILE A 160 -10.73 22.59 -6.38
C ILE A 160 -9.42 23.05 -6.97
N ARG A 161 -8.40 22.20 -6.91
CA ARG A 161 -7.09 22.54 -7.44
C ARG A 161 -6.94 22.05 -8.87
N ARG A 162 -6.45 22.90 -9.77
CA ARG A 162 -6.09 22.48 -11.14
C ARG A 162 -5.11 21.30 -11.10
N PRO A 163 -5.46 20.15 -11.69
CA PRO A 163 -4.62 18.97 -11.66
C PRO A 163 -3.45 19.10 -12.65
N TRP A 164 -2.35 18.44 -12.31
CA TRP A 164 -1.34 18.03 -13.27
C TRP A 164 -1.68 16.63 -13.77
N GLY A 165 -1.40 16.37 -15.05
CA GLY A 165 -1.67 15.09 -15.69
C GLY A 165 -0.82 14.88 -16.93
N VAL A 166 -0.91 13.67 -17.47
CA VAL A 166 -0.35 13.37 -18.80
C VAL A 166 -1.38 13.78 -19.84
N ILE A 167 -0.96 14.58 -20.82
CA ILE A 167 -1.78 15.03 -21.95
C ILE A 167 -1.07 14.68 -23.25
N SER A 168 -1.84 14.49 -24.32
CA SER A 168 -1.28 14.35 -25.67
C SER A 168 -0.44 15.58 -26.03
N GLY A 169 0.69 15.37 -26.71
CA GLY A 169 1.51 16.47 -27.19
C GLY A 169 0.82 17.28 -28.30
N PRO A 170 1.41 18.40 -28.74
CA PRO A 170 0.91 19.16 -29.88
C PRO A 170 1.13 18.39 -31.21
N GLY A 171 0.05 17.80 -31.73
CA GLY A 171 0.02 17.13 -33.04
C GLY A 171 0.07 15.60 -32.98
N ALA A 172 -0.41 14.93 -34.03
CA ALA A 172 -0.63 13.48 -34.07
C ALA A 172 0.64 12.62 -33.88
N SER A 173 1.84 13.19 -34.07
CA SER A 173 3.14 12.51 -33.95
C SER A 173 3.94 12.90 -32.69
N SER A 174 3.35 13.71 -31.80
CA SER A 174 4.08 14.29 -30.67
C SER A 174 3.98 13.42 -29.41
N GLN A 175 5.08 13.39 -28.65
CA GLN A 175 5.19 12.62 -27.41
C GLN A 175 4.25 13.18 -26.33
N ALA A 176 3.67 12.30 -25.52
CA ALA A 176 2.87 12.68 -24.36
C ALA A 176 3.66 13.60 -23.41
N THR A 177 2.98 14.58 -22.82
CA THR A 177 3.61 15.57 -21.93
C THR A 177 2.94 15.59 -20.57
N TRP A 178 3.74 15.73 -19.51
CA TRP A 178 3.24 16.02 -18.17
C TRP A 178 3.01 17.53 -18.02
N SER A 179 1.76 17.95 -17.84
CA SER A 179 1.35 19.35 -17.84
C SER A 179 0.22 19.60 -16.85
N ARG A 180 0.03 20.86 -16.46
CA ARG A 180 -1.24 21.33 -15.91
C ARG A 180 -2.33 21.11 -16.94
N SER A 181 -3.52 20.71 -16.50
CA SER A 181 -4.68 20.67 -17.39
C SER A 181 -4.97 22.07 -17.93
N LYS A 182 -5.06 22.17 -19.25
CA LYS A 182 -5.44 23.36 -20.02
C LYS A 182 -6.91 23.37 -20.37
N ARG A 183 -7.59 22.23 -20.24
CA ARG A 183 -9.01 22.03 -20.57
C ARG A 183 -9.78 21.55 -19.36
N LEU A 184 -9.80 22.38 -18.31
CA LEU A 184 -10.54 22.07 -17.09
C LEU A 184 -11.99 22.50 -17.24
N ASP A 185 -12.90 21.64 -16.80
CA ASP A 185 -14.32 21.74 -17.03
C ASP A 185 -15.11 21.39 -15.75
N PHE A 186 -16.37 21.79 -15.72
CA PHE A 186 -17.36 21.34 -14.74
C PHE A 186 -18.33 20.38 -15.41
N GLU A 187 -19.00 19.55 -14.62
CA GLU A 187 -20.12 18.73 -15.09
C GLU A 187 -21.29 18.93 -14.14
N LEU A 188 -22.39 19.51 -14.62
CA LEU A 188 -23.60 19.66 -13.81
C LEU A 188 -24.35 18.33 -13.74
N GLU A 189 -24.48 17.84 -12.51
CA GLU A 189 -25.11 16.57 -12.17
C GLU A 189 -25.97 16.66 -10.90
N MET A 190 -26.68 15.56 -10.61
CA MET A 190 -27.20 15.29 -9.29
C MET A 190 -26.53 14.06 -8.70
N GLY A 191 -26.31 14.08 -7.38
CA GLY A 191 -25.88 12.92 -6.61
C GLY A 191 -27.06 12.32 -5.87
N VAL A 192 -27.16 10.98 -5.87
CA VAL A 192 -28.24 10.24 -5.22
C VAL A 192 -27.67 9.42 -4.06
N PHE A 193 -28.05 9.76 -2.84
CA PHE A 193 -27.62 9.04 -1.64
C PHE A 193 -28.53 7.86 -1.33
N LEU A 194 -27.93 6.73 -0.92
CA LEU A 194 -28.64 5.51 -0.59
C LEU A 194 -28.92 5.39 0.91
N ALA A 195 -30.14 4.98 1.26
CA ALA A 195 -30.59 4.71 2.62
C ALA A 195 -30.54 3.22 2.93
N LYS A 196 -31.36 2.42 2.24
CA LYS A 196 -31.51 0.99 2.49
C LYS A 196 -30.37 0.22 1.80
N PRO A 197 -29.56 -0.55 2.54
CA PRO A 197 -28.49 -1.34 1.94
C PRO A 197 -29.07 -2.53 1.14
N LEU A 198 -28.28 -3.06 0.21
CA LEU A 198 -28.56 -4.28 -0.52
C LEU A 198 -27.35 -5.22 -0.36
N PRO A 199 -27.49 -6.41 0.26
CA PRO A 199 -26.36 -7.31 0.44
C PRO A 199 -25.75 -7.77 -0.89
N ALA A 200 -24.43 -7.96 -0.91
CA ALA A 200 -23.72 -8.48 -2.08
C ALA A 200 -24.29 -9.84 -2.53
N GLY A 201 -24.41 -10.02 -3.85
CA GLY A 201 -25.04 -11.16 -4.49
C GLY A 201 -26.56 -11.04 -4.64
N GLN A 202 -27.20 -10.02 -4.07
CA GLN A 202 -28.62 -9.73 -4.31
C GLN A 202 -28.78 -8.70 -5.42
N ILE A 203 -29.83 -8.88 -6.23
CA ILE A 203 -30.22 -7.94 -7.28
C ILE A 203 -31.41 -7.09 -6.82
N LEU A 204 -31.49 -5.87 -7.32
CA LEU A 204 -32.59 -4.95 -7.03
C LEU A 204 -33.70 -5.10 -8.08
N ASP A 205 -34.94 -5.30 -7.63
CA ASP A 205 -36.10 -5.11 -8.51
C ASP A 205 -36.41 -3.61 -8.61
N ILE A 206 -36.56 -3.10 -9.84
CA ILE A 206 -36.84 -1.69 -10.10
C ILE A 206 -38.06 -1.14 -9.33
N ARG A 207 -39.06 -1.98 -9.02
CA ARG A 207 -40.23 -1.60 -8.22
C ARG A 207 -39.87 -1.14 -6.81
N ASN A 208 -38.75 -1.63 -6.29
CA ASN A 208 -38.28 -1.34 -4.94
C ASN A 208 -37.20 -0.25 -4.93
N ALA A 209 -36.72 0.21 -6.08
CA ALA A 209 -35.60 1.17 -6.17
C ALA A 209 -35.86 2.44 -5.35
N LYS A 210 -37.11 2.89 -5.30
CA LYS A 210 -37.54 4.03 -4.49
C LYS A 210 -37.19 3.90 -3.00
N GLU A 211 -37.32 2.71 -2.43
CA GLU A 211 -37.06 2.45 -1.02
C GLU A 211 -35.57 2.51 -0.65
N HIS A 212 -34.70 2.46 -1.65
CA HIS A 212 -33.25 2.50 -1.46
C HIS A 212 -32.68 3.91 -1.52
N VAL A 213 -33.43 4.89 -2.04
CA VAL A 213 -32.99 6.28 -2.17
C VAL A 213 -33.35 7.06 -0.90
N PHE A 214 -32.34 7.67 -0.28
CA PHE A 214 -32.56 8.62 0.82
C PHE A 214 -32.96 10.00 0.28
N GLY A 215 -32.22 10.48 -0.71
CA GLY A 215 -32.44 11.80 -1.28
C GLY A 215 -31.35 12.24 -2.24
N PHE A 216 -31.44 13.49 -2.65
CA PHE A 216 -30.64 14.07 -3.71
C PHE A 216 -29.79 15.24 -3.21
N VAL A 217 -28.63 15.41 -3.83
CA VAL A 217 -27.75 16.58 -3.74
C VAL A 217 -27.40 17.06 -5.15
N ILE A 218 -26.96 18.30 -5.29
CA ILE A 218 -26.30 18.76 -6.52
C ILE A 218 -24.87 18.21 -6.51
N LEU A 219 -24.39 17.74 -7.66
CA LEU A 219 -23.05 17.23 -7.84
C LEU A 219 -22.33 17.96 -8.99
N ASN A 220 -21.07 18.29 -8.79
CA ASN A 220 -20.17 18.80 -9.81
C ASN A 220 -18.98 17.86 -9.97
N ASP A 221 -18.93 17.13 -11.09
CA ASP A 221 -17.84 16.22 -11.39
C ASP A 221 -16.74 16.91 -12.23
N TRP A 222 -15.78 17.49 -11.53
CA TRP A 222 -14.75 18.31 -12.16
C TRP A 222 -13.90 17.47 -13.10
N SER A 223 -13.65 18.01 -14.29
CA SER A 223 -13.16 17.21 -15.41
C SER A 223 -11.99 17.88 -16.11
N ALA A 224 -10.83 17.22 -16.13
CA ALA A 224 -9.68 17.65 -16.92
C ALA A 224 -9.66 16.96 -18.28
N ARG A 225 -10.32 17.56 -19.27
CA ARG A 225 -10.65 16.94 -20.58
C ARG A 225 -9.43 16.52 -21.39
N ASP A 226 -8.33 17.26 -21.26
CA ASP A 226 -7.07 16.95 -21.93
C ASP A 226 -6.34 15.74 -21.31
N ILE A 227 -6.42 15.59 -19.98
CA ILE A 227 -5.96 14.39 -19.28
C ILE A 227 -6.87 13.21 -19.64
N GLN A 228 -8.18 13.43 -19.63
CA GLN A 228 -9.20 12.42 -19.94
C GLN A 228 -8.99 11.84 -21.34
N GLY A 229 -8.81 12.71 -22.34
CA GLY A 229 -8.59 12.31 -23.72
C GLY A 229 -7.33 11.46 -23.92
N PHE A 230 -6.34 11.57 -23.02
CA PHE A 230 -5.13 10.75 -23.05
C PHE A 230 -5.30 9.40 -22.32
N GLU A 231 -5.91 9.39 -21.13
CA GLU A 231 -5.93 8.22 -20.25
C GLU A 231 -7.15 7.29 -20.44
N MET A 232 -8.27 7.80 -20.97
CA MET A 232 -9.57 7.14 -20.89
C MET A 232 -9.61 5.77 -21.59
N ALA A 233 -8.80 5.56 -22.62
CA ALA A 233 -8.79 4.30 -23.34
C ALA A 233 -7.75 3.31 -22.76
N PRO A 234 -8.11 2.03 -22.50
CA PRO A 234 -9.44 1.42 -22.61
C PRO A 234 -10.23 1.36 -21.29
N LEU A 235 -9.70 1.89 -20.18
CA LEU A 235 -10.17 1.57 -18.84
C LEU A 235 -11.18 2.57 -18.25
N GLY A 236 -11.52 3.63 -18.98
CA GLY A 236 -12.36 4.72 -18.51
C GLY A 236 -11.58 5.86 -17.87
N PRO A 237 -12.27 6.94 -17.48
CA PRO A 237 -11.64 8.09 -16.82
C PRO A 237 -11.06 7.72 -15.45
N PHE A 238 -9.93 8.33 -15.09
CA PHE A 238 -9.25 8.07 -13.82
C PHE A 238 -8.73 9.37 -13.18
N HIS A 239 -7.50 9.83 -13.50
CA HIS A 239 -6.94 11.05 -12.91
C HIS A 239 -7.69 12.31 -13.33
N SER A 240 -8.29 12.29 -14.52
CA SER A 240 -9.08 13.38 -15.08
C SER A 240 -10.37 13.68 -14.34
N LYS A 241 -10.81 12.79 -13.45
CA LYS A 241 -11.99 12.94 -12.56
C LYS A 241 -11.61 12.81 -11.09
N GLY A 242 -10.71 11.89 -10.76
CA GLY A 242 -10.31 11.55 -9.39
C GLY A 242 -9.56 12.64 -8.61
N PHE A 243 -9.38 13.84 -9.17
CA PHE A 243 -8.81 14.98 -8.46
C PHE A 243 -9.84 15.75 -7.62
N GLY A 244 -11.14 15.65 -7.93
CA GLY A 244 -12.17 16.29 -7.14
C GLY A 244 -13.58 16.22 -7.71
N THR A 245 -14.54 15.89 -6.86
CA THR A 245 -15.98 15.97 -7.13
C THR A 245 -16.60 16.76 -5.98
N THR A 246 -17.47 17.74 -6.27
CA THR A 246 -18.10 18.59 -5.23
C THR A 246 -19.58 18.29 -5.12
N ILE A 247 -20.13 18.23 -3.90
CA ILE A 247 -21.57 18.06 -3.66
C ILE A 247 -22.16 19.19 -2.80
N SER A 248 -23.44 19.49 -2.99
CA SER A 248 -24.17 20.39 -2.08
C SER A 248 -24.33 19.73 -0.69
N PRO A 249 -24.36 20.53 0.39
CA PRO A 249 -24.29 20.00 1.76
C PRO A 249 -25.62 19.44 2.31
N TRP A 250 -26.74 19.82 1.69
CA TRP A 250 -28.08 19.51 2.18
C TRP A 250 -28.75 18.49 1.27
N ILE A 251 -29.07 17.31 1.81
CA ILE A 251 -29.79 16.24 1.12
C ILE A 251 -31.29 16.54 1.16
N VAL A 252 -31.89 16.82 0.00
CA VAL A 252 -33.34 16.93 -0.13
C VAL A 252 -33.91 15.51 -0.25
N THR A 253 -34.76 15.13 0.70
CA THR A 253 -35.24 13.75 0.77
C THR A 253 -36.30 13.45 -0.29
N ILE A 254 -36.48 12.16 -0.57
CA ILE A 254 -37.51 11.70 -1.50
C ILE A 254 -38.93 12.10 -1.08
N GLU A 255 -39.19 12.23 0.22
CA GLU A 255 -40.47 12.70 0.75
C GLU A 255 -40.74 14.16 0.38
N ALA A 256 -39.70 15.02 0.44
CA ALA A 256 -39.80 16.42 0.00
C ALA A 256 -40.00 16.54 -1.52
N LEU A 257 -39.45 15.58 -2.28
CA LEU A 257 -39.55 15.54 -3.74
C LEU A 257 -40.81 14.84 -4.27
N SER A 258 -41.54 14.09 -3.43
CA SER A 258 -42.74 13.36 -3.86
C SER A 258 -43.78 14.22 -4.61
N PRO A 259 -44.03 15.50 -4.25
CA PRO A 259 -44.98 16.36 -4.97
C PRO A 259 -44.54 16.77 -6.37
N VAL A 260 -43.26 16.59 -6.72
CA VAL A 260 -42.67 16.96 -8.02
C VAL A 260 -42.24 15.75 -8.84
N GLU A 261 -42.68 14.54 -8.45
CA GLU A 261 -42.58 13.36 -9.29
C GLU A 261 -43.32 13.57 -10.62
N CYS A 262 -42.71 13.12 -11.72
CA CYS A 262 -43.24 13.31 -13.07
C CYS A 262 -42.88 12.15 -14.01
N PRO A 263 -43.51 12.07 -15.20
CA PRO A 263 -43.07 11.17 -16.26
C PRO A 263 -41.68 11.52 -16.79
N VAL A 264 -41.01 10.55 -17.41
CA VAL A 264 -39.81 10.81 -18.22
C VAL A 264 -40.15 11.70 -19.41
N SER A 265 -39.32 12.68 -19.71
CA SER A 265 -39.56 13.57 -20.87
C SER A 265 -39.08 12.97 -22.18
N ILE A 266 -38.04 12.12 -22.14
CA ILE A 266 -37.44 11.49 -23.32
C ILE A 266 -37.91 10.04 -23.45
N PRO A 267 -38.61 9.66 -24.53
CA PRO A 267 -38.99 8.27 -24.75
C PRO A 267 -37.77 7.41 -25.10
N GLN A 268 -37.69 6.23 -24.49
CA GLN A 268 -36.59 5.29 -24.72
C GLN A 268 -36.86 4.42 -25.96
N SER A 269 -35.92 4.43 -26.91
CA SER A 269 -35.96 3.64 -28.14
C SER A 269 -34.56 3.06 -28.43
N PRO A 270 -34.39 1.72 -28.47
CA PRO A 270 -35.40 0.69 -28.23
C PRO A 270 -35.96 0.70 -26.79
N PRO A 271 -37.10 0.04 -26.54
CA PRO A 271 -37.62 -0.11 -25.18
C PRO A 271 -36.58 -0.76 -24.25
N PRO A 272 -36.52 -0.36 -22.96
CA PRO A 272 -35.56 -0.93 -22.01
C PRO A 272 -35.74 -2.43 -21.83
N LEU A 273 -34.65 -3.11 -21.43
CA LEU A 273 -34.70 -4.52 -21.04
C LEU A 273 -35.65 -4.74 -19.85
N PRO A 274 -36.27 -5.92 -19.70
CA PRO A 274 -37.34 -6.15 -18.71
C PRO A 274 -37.01 -5.85 -17.24
N HIS A 275 -35.72 -5.86 -16.86
CA HIS A 275 -35.28 -5.51 -15.50
C HIS A 275 -35.12 -4.00 -15.30
N LEU A 276 -34.89 -3.23 -16.37
CA LEU A 276 -34.79 -1.76 -16.35
C LEU A 276 -36.07 -1.06 -16.82
N ALA A 277 -37.02 -1.79 -17.40
CA ALA A 277 -38.33 -1.25 -17.75
C ALA A 277 -39.05 -0.81 -16.48
N TRP A 278 -39.43 0.46 -16.39
CA TRP A 278 -40.19 1.00 -15.26
C TRP A 278 -41.54 0.27 -15.14
N LYS A 279 -41.84 -0.24 -13.95
CA LYS A 279 -43.06 -1.01 -13.63
C LYS A 279 -43.99 -0.28 -12.66
N GLY A 280 -43.60 0.89 -12.19
CA GLY A 280 -44.42 1.75 -11.34
C GLY A 280 -45.40 2.59 -12.16
N ASP A 281 -45.98 3.60 -11.51
CA ASP A 281 -46.85 4.56 -12.19
C ASP A 281 -46.01 5.41 -13.17
N SER A 282 -46.45 5.53 -14.42
CA SER A 282 -45.73 6.34 -15.41
C SER A 282 -45.69 7.83 -15.04
N SER A 283 -46.60 8.30 -14.18
CA SER A 283 -46.64 9.68 -13.71
C SER A 283 -45.57 10.01 -12.66
N ASN A 284 -44.87 9.01 -12.11
CA ASN A 284 -43.83 9.19 -11.09
C ASN A 284 -42.51 8.47 -11.40
N ALA A 285 -42.15 8.41 -12.69
CA ALA A 285 -40.95 7.72 -13.15
C ALA A 285 -39.64 8.47 -12.82
N THR A 286 -39.70 9.78 -12.61
CA THR A 286 -38.56 10.66 -12.25
C THR A 286 -39.08 11.92 -11.51
N TRP A 287 -38.27 12.97 -11.40
CA TRP A 287 -38.63 14.24 -10.75
C TRP A 287 -38.39 15.45 -11.65
N ASP A 288 -39.26 16.46 -11.52
CA ASP A 288 -39.11 17.77 -12.15
C ASP A 288 -38.21 18.67 -11.30
N ILE A 289 -36.89 18.59 -11.55
CA ILE A 289 -35.87 19.35 -10.83
C ILE A 289 -35.13 20.23 -11.83
N GLU A 290 -35.37 21.54 -11.77
CA GLU A 290 -34.65 22.53 -12.56
C GLU A 290 -33.25 22.70 -12.01
N LEU A 291 -32.27 22.78 -12.90
CA LEU A 291 -30.85 22.89 -12.58
C LEU A 291 -30.21 24.02 -13.40
N SER A 292 -29.28 24.74 -12.80
CA SER A 292 -28.52 25.79 -13.48
C SER A 292 -27.08 25.84 -12.99
N ALA A 293 -26.15 26.17 -13.88
CA ALA A 293 -24.78 26.53 -13.51
C ALA A 293 -24.38 27.89 -14.07
N ARG A 294 -23.62 28.61 -13.24
CA ARG A 294 -22.99 29.88 -13.57
C ARG A 294 -21.51 29.86 -13.20
N ILE A 295 -20.70 30.54 -14.00
CA ILE A 295 -19.27 30.74 -13.75
C ILE A 295 -19.06 32.20 -13.32
N LEU A 296 -18.37 32.41 -12.21
CA LEU A 296 -17.93 33.72 -11.75
C LEU A 296 -16.47 33.87 -12.17
N ARG A 297 -16.18 34.81 -13.07
CA ARG A 297 -14.84 35.09 -13.58
C ARG A 297 -14.56 36.58 -13.52
N LYS A 298 -13.49 36.97 -12.83
CA LYS A 298 -13.00 38.37 -12.78
C LYS A 298 -14.11 39.39 -12.43
N GLY A 299 -15.02 39.02 -11.53
CA GLY A 299 -16.15 39.86 -11.09
C GLY A 299 -17.38 39.87 -12.01
N LYS A 300 -17.37 39.11 -13.10
CA LYS A 300 -18.51 38.90 -14.01
C LYS A 300 -19.14 37.53 -13.79
N THR A 301 -20.45 37.42 -14.01
CA THR A 301 -21.21 36.17 -13.93
C THR A 301 -21.64 35.73 -15.32
N TYR A 302 -21.33 34.49 -15.69
CA TYR A 302 -21.71 33.87 -16.95
C TYR A 302 -22.70 32.76 -16.66
N HIS A 303 -23.93 32.88 -17.13
CA HIS A 303 -24.94 31.82 -17.03
C HIS A 303 -24.71 30.82 -18.16
N ILE A 304 -24.21 29.64 -17.82
CA ILE A 304 -23.75 28.65 -18.80
C ILE A 304 -24.85 27.66 -19.15
N THR A 305 -25.67 27.28 -18.18
CA THR A 305 -26.68 26.24 -18.39
C THR A 305 -27.94 26.44 -17.58
N SER A 306 -29.05 25.99 -18.14
CA SER A 306 -30.35 25.77 -17.49
C SER A 306 -30.97 24.52 -18.11
N THR A 307 -31.10 23.47 -17.30
CA THR A 307 -31.47 22.11 -17.70
C THR A 307 -32.39 21.50 -16.64
N ASN A 308 -32.80 20.23 -16.78
CA ASN A 308 -33.68 19.56 -15.83
C ASN A 308 -33.38 18.06 -15.71
N LEU A 309 -33.48 17.51 -14.48
CA LEU A 309 -33.28 16.09 -14.21
C LEU A 309 -34.22 15.18 -15.03
N LYS A 310 -35.47 15.61 -15.28
CA LYS A 310 -36.46 14.80 -16.01
C LYS A 310 -36.08 14.50 -17.47
N ASP A 311 -35.08 15.21 -17.98
CA ASP A 311 -34.54 15.06 -19.34
C ASP A 311 -33.38 14.05 -19.42
N LEU A 312 -33.05 13.35 -18.32
CA LEU A 312 -32.20 12.17 -18.40
C LEU A 312 -32.89 11.05 -19.20
N TYR A 313 -32.13 10.39 -20.07
CA TYR A 313 -32.63 9.25 -20.84
C TYR A 313 -32.78 7.99 -19.96
N TRP A 314 -31.85 7.80 -19.02
CA TRP A 314 -31.93 6.76 -18.01
C TRP A 314 -32.24 7.39 -16.65
N THR A 315 -33.35 7.00 -16.03
CA THR A 315 -33.80 7.60 -14.77
C THR A 315 -32.93 7.17 -13.58
N PRO A 316 -32.91 7.94 -12.47
CA PRO A 316 -32.22 7.51 -11.25
C PRO A 316 -32.64 6.12 -10.73
N TYR A 317 -33.90 5.73 -10.93
CA TYR A 317 -34.36 4.37 -10.59
C TYR A 317 -33.73 3.30 -11.48
N GLN A 318 -33.58 3.57 -12.79
CA GLN A 318 -32.91 2.66 -13.72
C GLN A 318 -31.41 2.58 -13.43
N GLN A 319 -30.77 3.72 -13.12
CA GLN A 319 -29.36 3.79 -12.71
C GLN A 319 -29.11 2.91 -11.49
N LEU A 320 -29.87 3.11 -10.40
CA LEU A 320 -29.75 2.32 -9.19
C LEU A 320 -30.03 0.82 -9.41
N THR A 321 -31.04 0.49 -10.22
CA THR A 321 -31.36 -0.91 -10.56
C THR A 321 -30.21 -1.56 -11.33
N HIS A 322 -29.62 -0.83 -12.30
CA HIS A 322 -28.49 -1.35 -13.06
C HIS A 322 -27.23 -1.48 -12.21
N LEU A 323 -26.99 -0.54 -11.30
CA LEU A 323 -25.84 -0.53 -10.40
C LEU A 323 -25.74 -1.81 -9.56
N ALA A 324 -26.88 -2.43 -9.24
CA ALA A 324 -26.97 -3.69 -8.49
C ALA A 324 -27.29 -4.92 -9.38
N SER A 325 -27.28 -4.79 -10.70
CA SER A 325 -27.82 -5.81 -11.60
C SER A 325 -26.97 -7.07 -11.71
N ALA A 326 -25.67 -7.00 -11.41
CA ALA A 326 -24.78 -8.16 -11.33
C ALA A 326 -24.60 -8.67 -9.89
N GLY A 327 -25.37 -8.15 -8.94
CA GLY A 327 -25.27 -8.48 -7.52
C GLY A 327 -24.23 -7.64 -6.78
N GLU A 328 -23.88 -6.46 -7.29
CA GLU A 328 -23.11 -5.48 -6.55
C GLU A 328 -23.86 -5.10 -5.27
N GLY A 329 -23.21 -5.29 -4.12
CA GLY A 329 -23.78 -4.86 -2.84
C GLY A 329 -23.82 -3.33 -2.73
N LEU A 330 -24.87 -2.80 -2.11
CA LEU A 330 -25.07 -1.37 -1.85
C LEU A 330 -25.07 -1.12 -0.34
N SER A 331 -24.43 -0.04 0.10
CA SER A 331 -24.36 0.35 1.51
C SER A 331 -25.12 1.65 1.78
N THR A 332 -25.62 1.82 3.01
CA THR A 332 -26.16 3.10 3.46
C THR A 332 -25.08 4.18 3.40
N GLY A 333 -25.34 5.27 2.70
CA GLY A 333 -24.38 6.36 2.47
C GLY A 333 -23.57 6.28 1.20
N ASP A 334 -23.69 5.18 0.43
CA ASP A 334 -23.20 5.16 -0.94
C ASP A 334 -23.92 6.22 -1.77
N ILE A 335 -23.21 6.78 -2.75
CA ILE A 335 -23.72 7.82 -3.65
C ILE A 335 -23.41 7.44 -5.10
N PHE A 336 -24.33 7.76 -6.01
CA PHE A 336 -24.01 7.77 -7.43
C PHE A 336 -24.34 9.11 -8.08
N GLY A 337 -23.49 9.54 -9.01
CA GLY A 337 -23.71 10.68 -9.89
C GLY A 337 -24.60 10.28 -11.06
N THR A 338 -25.45 11.19 -11.53
CA THR A 338 -26.35 10.92 -12.66
C THR A 338 -25.62 10.88 -14.01
N GLY A 339 -24.38 11.34 -14.08
CA GLY A 339 -23.76 11.84 -15.29
C GLY A 339 -24.27 13.23 -15.65
N THR A 340 -23.47 13.96 -16.44
CA THR A 340 -23.77 15.31 -16.93
C THR A 340 -25.20 15.42 -17.50
N ILE A 341 -26.00 16.35 -16.99
CA ILE A 341 -27.43 16.49 -17.33
C ILE A 341 -27.64 17.55 -18.41
N SER A 342 -27.46 17.17 -19.69
CA SER A 342 -27.74 18.06 -20.82
C SER A 342 -29.09 17.80 -21.49
N ASN A 343 -29.70 18.86 -22.03
CA ASN A 343 -30.88 18.78 -22.90
C ASN A 343 -30.76 19.79 -24.07
N ASP A 344 -31.70 19.74 -25.00
CA ASP A 344 -31.73 20.57 -26.21
C ASP A 344 -32.48 21.91 -26.02
N ARG A 345 -32.74 22.32 -24.76
CA ARG A 345 -33.44 23.57 -24.43
C ARG A 345 -32.75 24.78 -25.05
N LEU A 346 -33.52 25.66 -25.69
CA LEU A 346 -33.04 26.93 -26.25
C LEU A 346 -33.37 28.12 -25.34
N ASN A 347 -32.51 29.14 -25.34
CA ASN A 347 -32.80 30.43 -24.71
C ASN A 347 -33.65 31.33 -25.64
N GLY A 348 -34.01 32.53 -25.16
CA GLY A 348 -34.84 33.48 -25.90
C GLY A 348 -34.24 34.02 -27.21
N VAL A 349 -32.97 33.74 -27.50
CA VAL A 349 -32.29 34.11 -28.76
C VAL A 349 -31.93 32.90 -29.62
N GLY A 350 -32.43 31.70 -29.28
CA GLY A 350 -32.29 30.49 -30.08
C GLY A 350 -30.99 29.72 -29.86
N GLU A 351 -30.18 30.07 -28.86
CA GLU A 351 -28.96 29.32 -28.50
C GLU A 351 -29.31 28.19 -27.53
N LYS A 352 -28.62 27.03 -27.60
CA LYS A 352 -28.84 25.94 -26.64
C LYS A 352 -28.46 26.37 -25.23
N SER A 353 -29.41 26.56 -24.32
CA SER A 353 -29.12 26.83 -22.90
C SER A 353 -28.99 25.56 -22.07
N GLY A 354 -29.33 24.40 -22.61
CA GLY A 354 -29.42 23.13 -21.88
C GLY A 354 -28.12 22.35 -21.65
N LEU A 355 -26.96 22.81 -22.14
CA LEU A 355 -25.73 22.01 -22.15
C LEU A 355 -24.93 22.18 -20.84
N ALA A 356 -24.65 21.08 -20.16
CA ALA A 356 -24.23 21.04 -18.76
C ALA A 356 -22.72 20.93 -18.52
N CYS A 357 -21.89 21.06 -19.56
CA CYS A 357 -20.44 21.26 -19.42
C CYS A 357 -19.86 22.13 -20.55
N LEU A 358 -18.64 22.64 -20.38
CA LEU A 358 -17.95 23.46 -21.38
C LEU A 358 -17.46 22.65 -22.57
N LEU A 359 -17.18 21.36 -22.40
CA LEU A 359 -16.81 20.46 -23.51
C LEU A 359 -17.88 20.50 -24.62
N GLU A 360 -19.17 20.43 -24.29
CA GLU A 360 -20.25 20.47 -25.28
C GLU A 360 -20.34 21.80 -26.03
N ARG A 361 -19.84 22.88 -25.41
CA ARG A 361 -19.83 24.25 -25.94
C ARG A 361 -18.72 24.50 -26.97
N ILE A 362 -17.78 23.56 -27.16
CA ILE A 362 -16.71 23.75 -28.15
C ILE A 362 -17.24 23.64 -29.59
N LEU A 363 -18.35 22.91 -29.80
CA LEU A 363 -19.00 22.82 -31.09
C LEU A 363 -19.53 24.22 -31.47
N PRO A 364 -19.24 24.74 -32.67
CA PRO A 364 -19.64 26.10 -33.06
C PRO A 364 -21.15 26.37 -32.88
N LYS A 365 -21.99 25.38 -33.17
CA LYS A 365 -23.45 25.46 -33.02
C LYS A 365 -23.95 25.53 -31.56
N ASN A 366 -23.09 25.24 -30.60
CA ASN A 366 -23.40 25.16 -29.18
C ASN A 366 -22.78 26.31 -28.36
N ARG A 367 -22.01 27.21 -28.99
CA ARG A 367 -21.39 28.37 -28.34
C ARG A 367 -22.47 29.37 -27.89
N LEU A 368 -22.31 29.94 -26.70
CA LEU A 368 -23.16 31.06 -26.22
C LEU A 368 -22.46 32.39 -26.50
N ALA A 369 -23.21 33.40 -26.95
CA ALA A 369 -22.68 34.74 -27.17
C ALA A 369 -22.00 35.33 -25.91
N CYS A 370 -22.52 35.03 -24.72
CA CYS A 370 -21.94 35.51 -23.46
C CYS A 370 -20.52 34.96 -23.20
N MET A 371 -20.15 33.81 -23.78
CA MET A 371 -18.83 33.21 -23.63
C MET A 371 -17.78 33.88 -24.52
N GLU A 372 -18.17 34.53 -25.63
CA GLU A 372 -17.24 35.17 -26.55
C GLU A 372 -16.65 36.47 -26.00
N ILE A 373 -17.43 37.21 -25.21
CA ILE A 373 -17.10 38.57 -24.72
C ILE A 373 -15.78 38.59 -23.92
N ASP A 374 -15.44 37.50 -23.23
CA ASP A 374 -14.21 37.38 -22.42
C ASP A 374 -13.43 36.09 -22.70
N GLY A 375 -13.68 35.44 -23.85
CA GLY A 375 -12.96 34.23 -24.26
C GLY A 375 -13.12 33.03 -23.32
N LEU A 376 -14.32 32.81 -22.78
CA LEU A 376 -14.61 31.66 -21.93
C LEU A 376 -14.71 30.39 -22.79
N GLU A 377 -13.65 29.56 -22.75
CA GLU A 377 -13.63 28.23 -23.39
C GLU A 377 -13.60 27.10 -22.37
N TYR A 378 -12.65 27.17 -21.43
CA TYR A 378 -12.50 26.28 -20.29
C TYR A 378 -12.25 27.11 -19.04
N LEU A 379 -12.29 26.48 -17.86
CA LEU A 379 -12.10 27.16 -16.58
C LEU A 379 -10.66 27.66 -16.40
N GLU A 380 -10.53 28.91 -15.98
CA GLU A 380 -9.28 29.61 -15.63
C GLU A 380 -9.06 29.61 -14.11
N ASP A 381 -7.81 29.70 -13.68
CA ASP A 381 -7.50 29.83 -12.25
C ASP A 381 -8.17 31.10 -11.67
N GLY A 382 -8.88 30.93 -10.56
CA GLY A 382 -9.69 31.98 -9.93
C GLY A 382 -11.15 32.00 -10.36
N ASP A 383 -11.55 31.21 -11.37
CA ASP A 383 -12.96 31.00 -11.67
C ASP A 383 -13.66 30.26 -10.53
N GLU A 384 -14.92 30.57 -10.30
CA GLU A 384 -15.78 29.82 -9.40
C GLU A 384 -17.00 29.32 -10.15
N VAL A 385 -17.28 28.02 -10.03
CA VAL A 385 -18.48 27.41 -10.57
C VAL A 385 -19.51 27.35 -9.44
N VAL A 386 -20.73 27.81 -9.71
CA VAL A 386 -21.88 27.71 -8.80
C VAL A 386 -22.99 26.99 -9.53
N ILE A 387 -23.45 25.88 -8.96
CA ILE A 387 -24.56 25.07 -9.44
C ILE A 387 -25.69 25.13 -8.43
N GLU A 388 -26.89 25.36 -8.92
CA GLU A 388 -28.12 25.52 -8.16
C GLU A 388 -29.22 24.64 -8.74
N GLY A 389 -30.15 24.23 -7.89
CA GLY A 389 -31.26 23.37 -8.27
C GLY A 389 -32.50 23.67 -7.44
N TRP A 390 -33.67 23.61 -8.06
CA TRP A 390 -34.94 23.92 -7.43
C TRP A 390 -36.13 23.19 -8.06
N CYS A 391 -37.20 23.11 -7.27
CA CYS A 391 -38.45 22.46 -7.61
C CYS A 391 -39.61 23.44 -7.34
N PHE A 392 -40.69 23.35 -8.12
CA PHE A 392 -41.93 24.07 -7.86
C PHE A 392 -42.93 23.13 -7.18
N HIS A 393 -43.32 23.43 -5.94
CA HIS A 393 -44.27 22.61 -5.19
C HIS A 393 -45.71 22.99 -5.58
N PRO A 394 -46.45 22.12 -6.31
CA PRO A 394 -47.69 22.52 -6.96
C PRO A 394 -48.84 22.83 -5.98
N GLN A 395 -48.87 22.19 -4.80
CA GLN A 395 -49.95 22.40 -3.83
C GLN A 395 -49.80 23.69 -3.00
N SER A 396 -48.57 24.07 -2.64
CA SER A 396 -48.28 25.29 -1.87
C SER A 396 -48.02 26.51 -2.78
N GLY A 397 -47.65 26.28 -4.04
CA GLY A 397 -47.19 27.33 -4.96
C GLY A 397 -45.81 27.89 -4.59
N THR A 398 -45.04 27.19 -3.76
CA THR A 398 -43.70 27.63 -3.31
C THR A 398 -42.58 26.95 -4.08
N TYR A 399 -41.42 27.60 -4.15
CA TYR A 399 -40.19 26.99 -4.66
C TYR A 399 -39.33 26.52 -3.49
N PHE A 400 -38.70 25.37 -3.65
CA PHE A 400 -37.66 24.89 -2.75
C PHE A 400 -36.46 24.38 -3.53
N GLY A 401 -35.29 24.30 -2.91
CA GLY A 401 -34.07 23.92 -3.61
C GLY A 401 -33.02 23.22 -2.75
N PHE A 402 -31.86 23.03 -3.36
CA PHE A 402 -30.79 22.19 -2.82
C PHE A 402 -29.65 23.00 -2.16
N GLY A 403 -29.80 24.33 -2.11
CA GLY A 403 -28.69 25.25 -1.86
C GLY A 403 -27.71 25.30 -3.04
N GLU A 404 -26.53 25.87 -2.80
CA GLU A 404 -25.49 25.99 -3.82
C GLU A 404 -24.45 24.86 -3.69
N CYS A 405 -24.13 24.21 -4.82
CA CYS A 405 -22.88 23.46 -4.99
C CYS A 405 -21.87 24.37 -5.68
N ARG A 406 -20.90 24.89 -4.92
CA ARG A 406 -19.91 25.84 -5.43
C ARG A 406 -18.49 25.47 -5.06
N ALA A 407 -17.55 25.74 -5.95
CA ALA A 407 -16.13 25.70 -5.61
C ALA A 407 -15.32 26.61 -6.54
N ALA A 408 -14.33 27.27 -5.94
CA ALA A 408 -13.35 28.06 -6.66
C ALA A 408 -12.21 27.17 -7.17
N LEU A 409 -11.80 27.41 -8.41
CA LEU A 409 -10.64 26.78 -9.02
C LEU A 409 -9.36 27.50 -8.57
N VAL A 410 -8.50 26.81 -7.82
CA VAL A 410 -7.20 27.33 -7.38
C VAL A 410 -6.06 26.82 -8.26
N PRO A 411 -4.98 27.61 -8.42
CA PRO A 411 -3.84 27.23 -9.23
C PRO A 411 -3.22 25.88 -8.85
N ALA A 412 -2.61 25.25 -9.86
CA ALA A 412 -1.82 24.04 -9.66
C ALA A 412 -0.63 24.29 -8.72
N LEU A 413 -0.11 23.25 -8.04
CA LEU A 413 0.97 23.37 -7.04
C LEU A 413 2.36 23.57 -7.68
N ASP A 414 2.61 24.75 -8.23
CA ASP A 414 3.85 25.02 -8.99
C ASP A 414 5.12 24.88 -8.17
N GLN A 415 5.13 25.35 -6.93
CA GLN A 415 6.33 25.31 -6.07
C GLN A 415 6.75 23.90 -5.70
N TRP A 416 5.81 22.97 -5.51
CA TRP A 416 6.16 21.56 -5.27
C TRP A 416 6.86 20.99 -6.51
N TYR A 417 6.33 21.22 -7.72
CA TYR A 417 6.94 20.71 -8.95
C TYR A 417 8.24 21.43 -9.34
N GLN A 418 8.34 22.75 -9.14
CA GLN A 418 9.57 23.52 -9.36
C GLN A 418 10.69 23.11 -8.39
N ASN A 419 10.36 22.81 -7.13
CA ASN A 419 11.33 22.36 -6.13
C ASN A 419 11.69 20.87 -6.24
N HIS A 420 10.89 20.06 -6.95
CA HIS A 420 11.11 18.61 -7.11
C HIS A 420 11.46 18.18 -8.56
N GLY A 421 11.71 19.13 -9.47
CA GLY A 421 12.44 18.91 -10.73
C GLY A 421 11.72 18.16 -11.85
N ILE A 422 10.40 17.95 -11.79
CA ILE A 422 9.66 17.19 -12.81
C ILE A 422 9.04 18.15 -13.85
N CYS A 423 9.88 18.80 -14.65
CA CYS A 423 9.45 19.37 -15.95
C CYS A 423 10.66 19.59 -16.87
N PRO A 424 10.92 18.71 -17.86
CA PRO A 424 11.98 18.92 -18.85
C PRO A 424 11.67 20.01 -19.89
N TYR A 425 10.50 20.67 -19.86
CA TYR A 425 10.05 21.55 -20.97
C TYR A 425 9.89 23.04 -20.64
N LEU A 426 10.32 23.47 -19.45
CA LEU A 426 10.51 24.89 -19.15
C LEU A 426 11.99 25.18 -18.81
N VAL A 427 12.89 24.81 -19.72
CA VAL A 427 14.26 25.35 -19.72
C VAL A 427 14.21 26.72 -20.38
N SER A 428 13.88 27.76 -19.61
CA SER A 428 14.48 29.06 -19.90
C SER A 428 15.93 28.99 -19.39
N LYS A 429 16.87 29.15 -20.33
CA LYS A 429 18.32 29.09 -20.16
C LYS A 429 18.80 29.77 -18.87
N ARG A 430 19.40 29.00 -17.97
CA ARG A 430 20.53 29.47 -17.16
C ARG A 430 21.60 28.38 -17.12
N MET A 431 22.65 28.60 -17.91
CA MET A 431 23.92 27.90 -17.78
C MET A 431 24.63 28.40 -16.52
N ASP A 432 25.12 27.48 -15.69
CA ASP A 432 26.21 27.81 -14.77
C ASP A 432 27.55 27.73 -15.51
N SER A 433 28.59 28.29 -14.91
CA SER A 433 29.89 28.52 -15.53
C SER A 433 30.73 27.26 -15.77
N ARG A 434 30.22 26.04 -15.53
CA ARG A 434 31.04 24.81 -15.60
C ARG A 434 30.40 23.55 -16.21
N GLY A 435 29.19 23.61 -16.78
CA GLY A 435 28.77 22.68 -17.83
C GLY A 435 28.75 21.18 -17.49
N THR A 436 28.13 20.77 -16.38
CA THR A 436 27.86 19.34 -16.08
C THR A 436 26.49 19.12 -15.42
N GLU A 437 25.69 18.19 -15.97
CA GLU A 437 24.38 17.74 -15.49
C GLU A 437 24.49 16.83 -14.25
N ALA A 438 23.55 16.95 -13.30
CA ALA A 438 23.46 16.08 -12.13
C ALA A 438 22.07 15.41 -12.03
N VAL A 439 22.07 14.08 -12.08
CA VAL A 439 20.88 13.20 -12.04
C VAL A 439 20.56 12.81 -10.59
N GLY A 440 19.30 12.94 -10.17
CA GLY A 440 18.84 12.53 -8.82
C GLY A 440 17.38 12.04 -8.79
N ASN A 441 17.20 10.80 -8.30
CA ASN A 441 16.02 9.93 -8.40
C ASN A 441 14.83 10.30 -7.48
N VAL A 442 13.60 10.31 -8.00
CA VAL A 442 12.32 10.41 -7.27
C VAL A 442 11.44 9.20 -7.58
N GLN A 443 11.09 8.42 -6.56
CA GLN A 443 10.11 7.33 -6.65
C GLN A 443 9.53 7.15 -5.22
N ARG A 444 8.34 6.58 -5.02
CA ARG A 444 7.58 6.30 -3.76
C ARG A 444 6.24 7.04 -3.77
N ALA A 445 5.26 6.40 -4.40
CA ALA A 445 3.83 6.70 -4.20
C ALA A 445 2.99 5.50 -4.70
N VAL A 446 3.18 4.31 -4.13
CA VAL A 446 2.27 3.15 -4.31
C VAL A 446 2.40 2.24 -3.09
N VAL A 447 1.70 2.52 -1.98
CA VAL A 447 1.23 1.52 -0.99
C VAL A 447 0.15 2.17 -0.13
N GLU A 448 -1.13 1.96 -0.44
CA GLU A 448 -2.19 2.25 0.54
C GLU A 448 -3.41 1.31 0.54
N ASP A 449 -3.52 0.33 -0.38
CA ASP A 449 -4.71 -0.53 -0.49
C ASP A 449 -4.60 -1.92 0.18
N THR A 450 -4.17 -2.03 1.44
CA THR A 450 -4.20 -3.35 2.12
C THR A 450 -4.42 -3.30 3.63
N LYS A 451 -5.47 -2.61 4.10
CA LYS A 451 -5.78 -2.53 5.55
C LYS A 451 -7.24 -2.64 6.00
N VAL A 452 -8.20 -2.97 5.14
CA VAL A 452 -9.63 -2.88 5.52
C VAL A 452 -10.24 -4.19 6.06
N VAL A 453 -9.57 -5.35 6.00
CA VAL A 453 -10.32 -6.63 6.16
C VAL A 453 -10.19 -7.31 7.53
N LEU A 454 -9.43 -6.79 8.49
CA LEU A 454 -9.40 -7.37 9.84
C LEU A 454 -9.32 -6.24 10.85
N LYS A 455 -10.21 -6.26 11.86
CA LYS A 455 -10.40 -5.28 12.96
C LYS A 455 -9.11 -4.92 13.74
N ALA A 456 -8.08 -4.42 13.08
CA ALA A 456 -7.08 -3.55 13.68
C ALA A 456 -7.80 -2.22 13.85
N THR A 457 -8.45 -2.05 15.02
CA THR A 457 -8.97 -0.79 15.56
C THR A 457 -9.06 0.36 14.55
N ASP A 458 -10.28 0.78 14.20
CA ASP A 458 -10.63 1.96 13.38
C ASP A 458 -10.02 3.30 13.87
N GLU A 459 -9.12 3.27 14.84
CA GLU A 459 -8.19 4.35 15.09
C GLU A 459 -7.30 4.52 13.84
N ARG A 460 -7.63 5.52 13.03
CA ARG A 460 -6.63 6.18 12.18
C ARG A 460 -5.57 6.75 13.10
N ILE A 461 -4.55 5.94 13.42
CA ILE A 461 -3.41 6.39 14.22
C ILE A 461 -2.58 7.31 13.32
N LEU A 462 -2.91 8.60 13.36
CA LEU A 462 -2.16 9.67 12.74
C LEU A 462 -0.84 9.82 13.50
N TRP A 463 0.24 9.19 13.02
CA TRP A 463 1.58 9.52 13.48
C TRP A 463 2.23 10.54 12.54
N ASP A 464 3.01 11.44 13.11
CA ASP A 464 3.89 12.32 12.34
C ASP A 464 4.97 11.48 11.62
N GLU A 465 5.04 11.58 10.29
CA GLU A 465 6.06 10.90 9.49
C GLU A 465 7.49 11.23 9.91
N LYS A 466 7.73 12.43 10.44
CA LYS A 466 9.04 12.85 10.94
C LYS A 466 9.42 12.05 12.19
N GLN A 467 8.46 11.84 13.09
CA GLN A 467 8.63 11.04 14.30
C GLN A 467 8.82 9.55 13.96
N SER A 468 8.05 9.02 13.00
CA SER A 468 8.19 7.64 12.49
C SER A 468 9.60 7.38 11.93
N ARG A 469 10.13 8.30 11.10
CA ARG A 469 11.52 8.22 10.59
C ARG A 469 12.57 8.30 11.70
N ALA A 470 12.34 9.14 12.72
CA ALA A 470 13.25 9.25 13.86
C ALA A 470 13.33 7.94 14.67
N VAL A 471 12.20 7.25 14.87
CA VAL A 471 12.14 5.93 15.52
C VAL A 471 12.94 4.89 14.72
N VAL A 472 12.73 4.81 13.41
CA VAL A 472 13.48 3.90 12.53
C VAL A 472 14.98 4.16 12.61
N ARG A 473 15.41 5.42 12.56
CA ARG A 473 16.83 5.78 12.67
C ARG A 473 17.44 5.33 14.01
N LYS A 474 16.68 5.39 15.12
CA LYS A 474 17.13 4.87 16.41
C LYS A 474 17.26 3.35 16.41
N PHE A 475 16.33 2.63 15.78
CA PHE A 475 16.44 1.18 15.57
C PHE A 475 17.66 0.83 14.73
N ASP A 476 17.88 1.54 13.62
CA ASP A 476 19.02 1.30 12.72
C ASP A 476 20.37 1.55 13.43
N LEU A 477 20.47 2.62 14.24
CA LEU A 477 21.72 2.96 14.94
C LEU A 477 22.03 2.08 16.15
N ARG A 478 21.02 1.50 16.81
CA ARG A 478 21.23 0.73 18.05
C ARG A 478 21.04 -0.78 17.89
N LEU A 479 19.97 -1.21 17.23
CA LEU A 479 19.63 -2.62 17.09
C LEU A 479 20.32 -3.22 15.87
N LEU A 480 20.13 -2.64 14.69
CA LEU A 480 20.71 -3.17 13.47
C LEU A 480 22.24 -3.18 13.53
N SER A 481 22.87 -2.09 13.98
CA SER A 481 24.33 -2.02 14.15
C SER A 481 24.86 -3.13 15.07
N LEU A 482 24.24 -3.31 16.24
CA LEU A 482 24.60 -4.37 17.18
C LEU A 482 24.40 -5.76 16.57
N PHE A 483 23.28 -5.99 15.90
CA PHE A 483 22.96 -7.28 15.27
C PHE A 483 23.95 -7.60 14.14
N THR A 484 24.31 -6.61 13.32
CA THR A 484 25.32 -6.74 12.27
C THR A 484 26.70 -7.06 12.86
N VAL A 485 27.10 -6.43 13.96
CA VAL A 485 28.39 -6.71 14.62
C VAL A 485 28.40 -8.11 15.25
N ILE A 486 27.34 -8.51 15.95
CA ILE A 486 27.20 -9.88 16.47
C ILE A 486 27.33 -10.89 15.32
N ASN A 487 26.61 -10.67 14.22
CA ASN A 487 26.65 -11.55 13.06
C ASN A 487 28.03 -11.60 12.41
N LEU A 488 28.72 -10.46 12.31
CA LEU A 488 30.07 -10.39 11.76
C LEU A 488 31.02 -11.29 12.54
N PHE A 489 31.02 -11.22 13.87
CA PHE A 489 31.89 -12.05 14.70
C PHE A 489 31.50 -13.53 14.68
N SER A 490 30.21 -13.86 14.61
CA SER A 490 29.77 -15.25 14.39
C SER A 490 30.27 -15.81 13.06
N PHE A 491 30.18 -15.04 11.97
CA PHE A 491 30.66 -15.49 10.65
C PHE A 491 32.18 -15.50 10.51
N ILE A 492 32.90 -14.64 11.23
CA ILE A 492 34.37 -14.60 11.24
C ILE A 492 34.95 -15.95 11.71
N ASP A 493 34.37 -16.61 12.73
CA ASP A 493 34.82 -17.95 13.17
C ASP A 493 34.79 -18.98 12.02
N ARG A 494 33.76 -18.93 11.18
CA ARG A 494 33.58 -19.84 10.03
C ARG A 494 34.65 -19.64 8.95
N VAL A 495 35.09 -18.41 8.76
CA VAL A 495 36.19 -18.09 7.83
C VAL A 495 37.53 -18.47 8.47
N ASN A 496 37.67 -18.27 9.78
CA ASN A 496 38.94 -18.43 10.47
C ASN A 496 39.42 -19.85 10.67
N ILE A 497 38.54 -20.85 10.69
CA ILE A 497 39.01 -22.24 10.65
C ILE A 497 39.78 -22.53 9.35
N GLY A 498 39.43 -21.88 8.24
CA GLY A 498 40.19 -21.93 6.98
C GLY A 498 41.55 -21.21 7.08
N ASN A 499 41.62 -20.07 7.76
CA ASN A 499 42.88 -19.36 8.01
C ASN A 499 43.79 -20.11 9.00
N ALA A 500 43.21 -20.65 10.07
CA ALA A 500 43.89 -21.46 11.07
C ALA A 500 44.52 -22.71 10.46
N ARG A 501 43.86 -23.33 9.46
CA ARG A 501 44.41 -24.42 8.65
C ARG A 501 45.80 -24.07 8.09
N LEU A 502 45.94 -22.86 7.54
CA LEU A 502 47.19 -22.36 6.95
C LEU A 502 48.24 -21.99 8.00
N LEU A 503 47.82 -21.72 9.24
CA LEU A 503 48.66 -21.37 10.38
C LEU A 503 49.06 -22.58 11.25
N GLY A 504 48.90 -23.80 10.73
CA GLY A 504 49.40 -25.03 11.37
C GLY A 504 48.36 -25.91 12.07
N LEU A 505 47.08 -25.53 12.08
CA LEU A 505 46.01 -26.29 12.76
C LEU A 505 45.91 -27.76 12.29
N GLU A 506 46.10 -28.05 10.99
CA GLU A 506 46.06 -29.43 10.49
C GLU A 506 47.20 -30.29 11.03
N LYS A 507 48.39 -29.69 11.16
CA LYS A 507 49.59 -30.35 11.64
C LYS A 507 49.48 -30.61 13.14
N ASP A 508 49.06 -29.61 13.90
CA ASP A 508 48.91 -29.69 15.36
C ASP A 508 47.88 -30.74 15.79
N LEU A 509 46.77 -30.86 15.05
CA LEU A 509 45.63 -31.73 15.43
C LEU A 509 45.56 -33.05 14.62
N GLY A 510 46.48 -33.27 13.67
CA GLY A 510 46.53 -34.50 12.87
C GLY A 510 45.35 -34.68 11.90
N LEU A 511 44.93 -33.60 11.24
CA LEU A 511 43.74 -33.55 10.35
C LEU A 511 44.06 -33.95 8.90
N SER A 512 44.68 -35.11 8.69
CA SER A 512 44.99 -35.59 7.34
C SER A 512 43.77 -36.07 6.53
N GLY A 513 43.87 -35.99 5.20
CA GLY A 513 42.82 -36.45 4.28
C GLY A 513 41.52 -35.66 4.42
N LEU A 514 40.39 -36.36 4.58
CA LEU A 514 39.05 -35.76 4.69
C LEU A 514 38.69 -35.32 6.12
N ARG A 515 39.60 -35.48 7.11
CA ARG A 515 39.33 -35.18 8.53
C ARG A 515 39.05 -33.71 8.78
N PHE A 516 39.70 -32.81 8.05
CA PHE A 516 39.39 -31.37 8.09
C PHE A 516 37.96 -31.10 7.59
N ASN A 517 37.55 -31.72 6.49
CA ASN A 517 36.18 -31.59 5.95
C ASN A 517 35.13 -32.12 6.94
N ILE A 518 35.44 -33.20 7.66
CA ILE A 518 34.57 -33.71 8.75
C ILE A 518 34.44 -32.66 9.86
N ALA A 519 35.52 -31.98 10.26
CA ALA A 519 35.48 -30.91 11.26
C ALA A 519 34.54 -29.76 10.83
N LEU A 520 34.59 -29.36 9.55
CA LEU A 520 33.70 -28.35 8.99
C LEU A 520 32.23 -28.81 8.99
N MET A 521 32.00 -30.08 8.64
CA MET A 521 30.65 -30.67 8.59
C MET A 521 29.98 -30.74 9.97
N CYS A 522 30.74 -31.04 11.04
CA CYS A 522 30.22 -31.18 12.40
C CYS A 522 29.40 -29.96 12.85
N LEU A 523 29.85 -28.74 12.51
CA LEU A 523 29.13 -27.50 12.81
C LEU A 523 27.73 -27.48 12.19
N PHE A 524 27.63 -27.77 10.90
CA PHE A 524 26.39 -27.68 10.13
C PHE A 524 25.39 -28.80 10.46
N VAL A 525 25.85 -29.98 10.89
CA VAL A 525 24.96 -31.05 11.37
C VAL A 525 24.16 -30.57 12.58
N SER A 526 24.82 -29.96 13.57
CA SER A 526 24.15 -29.36 14.73
C SER A 526 23.24 -28.19 14.35
N TYR A 527 23.60 -27.38 13.35
CA TYR A 527 22.73 -26.30 12.85
C TYR A 527 21.38 -26.82 12.37
N CYS A 528 21.40 -27.81 11.48
CA CYS A 528 20.17 -28.38 10.91
C CYS A 528 19.22 -28.95 11.98
N VAL A 529 19.75 -29.37 13.13
CA VAL A 529 18.94 -29.88 14.24
C VAL A 529 18.42 -28.74 15.12
N VAL A 530 19.23 -27.70 15.36
CA VAL A 530 18.98 -26.72 16.41
C VAL A 530 18.36 -25.42 15.90
N GLU A 531 18.58 -25.01 14.66
CA GLU A 531 18.13 -23.71 14.12
C GLU A 531 16.61 -23.49 14.28
N LEU A 532 15.79 -24.47 13.88
CA LEU A 532 14.35 -24.37 14.03
C LEU A 532 13.89 -24.41 15.51
N PRO A 533 14.23 -25.42 16.33
CA PRO A 533 13.85 -25.44 17.76
C PRO A 533 14.32 -24.21 18.53
N SER A 534 15.55 -23.77 18.27
CA SER A 534 16.14 -22.60 18.89
C SER A 534 15.37 -21.33 18.57
N ASN A 535 14.89 -21.16 17.32
CA ASN A 535 14.12 -19.97 16.98
C ASN A 535 12.72 -19.96 17.62
N ILE A 536 12.11 -21.13 17.82
CA ILE A 536 10.88 -21.24 18.62
C ILE A 536 11.13 -20.90 20.09
N LEU A 537 12.24 -21.39 20.67
CA LEU A 537 12.67 -21.02 22.02
C LEU A 537 12.94 -19.51 22.14
N CYS A 538 13.52 -18.89 21.13
CA CYS A 538 13.74 -17.43 21.07
C CYS A 538 12.42 -16.66 21.22
N LYS A 539 11.33 -17.13 20.61
CA LYS A 539 9.99 -16.54 20.78
C LYS A 539 9.41 -16.79 22.17
N ILE A 540 9.65 -17.95 22.78
CA ILE A 540 9.08 -18.33 24.09
C ILE A 540 9.80 -17.61 25.24
N VAL A 541 11.14 -17.65 25.24
CA VAL A 541 12.00 -17.06 26.28
C VAL A 541 12.14 -15.54 26.09
N GLY A 542 12.01 -15.08 24.84
CA GLY A 542 12.23 -13.69 24.44
C GLY A 542 13.67 -13.46 23.98
N GLY A 543 13.82 -12.88 22.78
CA GLY A 543 15.12 -12.71 22.13
C GLY A 543 16.13 -11.86 22.91
N HIS A 544 15.64 -10.93 23.75
CA HIS A 544 16.47 -10.10 24.64
C HIS A 544 17.30 -10.87 25.68
N ILE A 545 16.88 -12.07 26.08
CA ILE A 545 17.64 -12.94 27.01
C ILE A 545 18.28 -14.07 26.21
N TYR A 546 17.51 -14.68 25.31
CA TYR A 546 17.92 -15.89 24.62
C TYR A 546 19.10 -15.65 23.68
N ILE A 547 19.06 -14.61 22.82
CA ILE A 547 20.13 -14.33 21.86
C ILE A 547 21.45 -13.99 22.57
N PRO A 548 21.50 -13.08 23.56
CA PRO A 548 22.74 -12.82 24.30
C PRO A 548 23.30 -14.07 25.00
N THR A 549 22.43 -14.95 25.52
CA THR A 549 22.86 -16.22 26.11
C THR A 549 23.54 -17.12 25.08
N LEU A 550 22.99 -17.22 23.86
CA LEU A 550 23.60 -17.96 22.77
C LEU A 550 24.95 -17.36 22.36
N VAL A 551 25.04 -16.03 22.23
CA VAL A 551 26.29 -15.32 21.89
C VAL A 551 27.35 -15.52 22.98
N LEU A 552 26.95 -15.53 24.25
CA LEU A 552 27.84 -15.78 25.39
C LEU A 552 28.41 -17.21 25.33
N CYS A 553 27.54 -18.21 25.18
CA CYS A 553 27.95 -19.61 25.07
C CYS A 553 28.84 -19.83 23.83
N PHE A 554 28.47 -19.25 22.70
CA PHE A 554 29.29 -19.24 21.48
C PHE A 554 30.68 -18.67 21.76
N GLY A 555 30.78 -17.48 22.33
CA GLY A 555 32.07 -16.83 22.61
C GLY A 555 32.96 -17.67 23.55
N ILE A 556 32.37 -18.26 24.60
CA ILE A 556 33.10 -19.14 25.52
C ILE A 556 33.63 -20.38 24.78
N ILE A 557 32.82 -21.03 23.95
CA ILE A 557 33.27 -22.23 23.22
C ILE A 557 34.32 -21.88 22.17
N THR A 558 34.20 -20.73 21.52
CA THR A 558 35.24 -20.21 20.61
C THR A 558 36.56 -20.04 21.37
N MET A 559 36.54 -19.43 22.57
CA MET A 559 37.74 -19.37 23.42
C MET A 559 38.27 -20.76 23.78
N LEU A 560 37.41 -21.70 24.15
CA LEU A 560 37.82 -23.07 24.49
C LEU A 560 38.42 -23.82 23.28
N THR A 561 38.06 -23.45 22.05
CA THR A 561 38.66 -24.03 20.84
C THR A 561 40.17 -23.76 20.77
N SER A 562 40.63 -22.63 21.33
CA SER A 562 42.07 -22.31 21.42
C SER A 562 42.87 -23.29 22.30
N LEU A 563 42.19 -24.04 23.17
CA LEU A 563 42.81 -25.00 24.10
C LEU A 563 42.79 -26.45 23.57
N VAL A 564 42.32 -26.67 22.34
CA VAL A 564 42.21 -28.01 21.77
C VAL A 564 43.59 -28.52 21.34
N GLU A 565 43.89 -29.75 21.75
CA GLU A 565 45.15 -30.44 21.44
C GLU A 565 44.97 -31.66 20.51
N GLN A 566 43.74 -32.12 20.30
CA GLN A 566 43.45 -33.30 19.47
C GLN A 566 42.19 -33.13 18.61
N LYS A 567 42.13 -33.83 17.47
CA LYS A 567 41.00 -33.79 16.52
C LYS A 567 39.62 -34.00 17.17
N GLY A 568 39.51 -34.87 18.17
CA GLY A 568 38.24 -35.14 18.85
C GLY A 568 37.72 -33.91 19.61
N GLY A 569 38.62 -33.16 20.25
CA GLY A 569 38.29 -31.89 20.90
C GLY A 569 37.80 -30.85 19.89
N LEU A 570 38.41 -30.80 18.70
CA LEU A 570 37.97 -29.89 17.64
C LEU A 570 36.57 -30.25 17.16
N TYR A 571 36.28 -31.54 16.93
CA TYR A 571 34.94 -31.98 16.50
C TYR A 571 33.88 -31.65 17.56
N ALA A 572 34.19 -31.87 18.84
CA ALA A 572 33.30 -31.53 19.94
C ALA A 572 33.04 -30.02 20.02
N CYS A 573 34.10 -29.20 19.97
CA CYS A 573 33.96 -27.75 19.94
C CYS A 573 33.13 -27.27 18.73
N ARG A 574 33.38 -27.81 17.52
CA ARG A 574 32.61 -27.44 16.32
C ARG A 574 31.14 -27.83 16.41
N PHE A 575 30.82 -29.00 16.96
CA PHE A 575 29.43 -29.40 17.20
C PHE A 575 28.75 -28.50 18.24
N LEU A 576 29.43 -28.19 19.35
CA LEU A 576 28.88 -27.31 20.39
C LEU A 576 28.71 -25.87 19.90
N LEU A 577 29.68 -25.33 19.15
CA LEU A 577 29.51 -24.06 18.42
C LEU A 577 28.25 -24.12 17.56
N GLY A 578 28.04 -25.25 16.87
CA GLY A 578 26.85 -25.50 16.08
C GLY A 578 25.54 -25.34 16.85
N VAL A 579 25.49 -25.89 18.07
CA VAL A 579 24.32 -25.84 18.95
C VAL A 579 24.01 -24.40 19.39
N PHE A 580 25.03 -23.62 19.77
CA PHE A 580 24.79 -22.27 20.30
C PHE A 580 24.74 -21.19 19.21
N GLU A 581 25.59 -21.26 18.20
CA GLU A 581 25.66 -20.28 17.11
C GLU A 581 24.45 -20.40 16.17
N GLY A 582 23.93 -21.62 15.95
CA GLY A 582 22.82 -21.86 15.01
C GLY A 582 21.56 -21.08 15.37
N GLY A 583 21.29 -20.81 16.64
CA GLY A 583 20.14 -20.00 17.06
C GLY A 583 20.28 -18.50 16.84
N ILE A 584 21.50 -17.99 16.70
CA ILE A 584 21.79 -16.55 16.69
C ILE A 584 21.19 -15.91 15.44
N SER A 585 21.54 -16.43 14.26
CA SER A 585 21.09 -15.85 12.98
C SER A 585 19.57 -15.84 12.77
N PRO A 586 18.84 -16.97 12.90
CA PRO A 586 17.39 -16.98 12.79
C PRO A 586 16.72 -16.13 13.88
N GLY A 587 17.29 -16.11 15.09
CA GLY A 587 16.81 -15.29 16.21
C GLY A 587 16.93 -13.79 15.92
N LEU A 588 18.05 -13.33 15.37
CA LEU A 588 18.26 -11.92 15.02
C LEU A 588 17.33 -11.47 13.87
N VAL A 589 17.11 -12.31 12.85
CA VAL A 589 16.15 -12.03 11.78
C VAL A 589 14.72 -11.96 12.31
N PHE A 590 14.34 -12.88 13.21
CA PHE A 590 13.06 -12.82 13.91
C PHE A 590 12.93 -11.52 14.71
N MET A 591 13.95 -11.13 15.46
CA MET A 591 13.96 -9.86 16.21
C MET A 591 13.79 -8.66 15.27
N LEU A 592 14.52 -8.58 14.15
CA LEU A 592 14.31 -7.50 13.17
C LEU A 592 12.85 -7.42 12.71
N ALA A 593 12.17 -8.55 12.51
CA ALA A 593 10.77 -8.59 12.11
C ALA A 593 9.77 -8.13 13.18
N LEU A 594 10.22 -7.92 14.43
CA LEU A 594 9.43 -7.33 15.52
C LEU A 594 9.57 -5.79 15.61
N PHE A 595 10.63 -5.21 15.03
CA PHE A 595 10.90 -3.77 15.10
C PHE A 595 10.72 -3.04 13.75
N TYR A 596 10.74 -3.76 12.63
CA TYR A 596 10.69 -3.21 11.28
C TYR A 596 9.48 -3.70 10.48
N ARG A 597 8.92 -2.82 9.64
CA ARG A 597 7.79 -3.14 8.76
C ARG A 597 8.23 -4.01 7.57
N ARG A 598 7.30 -4.73 6.93
CA ARG A 598 7.54 -5.60 5.76
C ARG A 598 8.34 -4.94 4.63
N HIS A 599 8.07 -3.66 4.33
CA HIS A 599 8.77 -2.90 3.29
C HIS A 599 10.06 -2.21 3.76
N GLU A 600 10.38 -2.30 5.05
CA GLU A 600 11.63 -1.81 5.63
C GLU A 600 12.63 -2.94 5.88
N LEU A 601 12.14 -4.18 6.01
CA LEU A 601 12.91 -5.33 6.47
C LEU A 601 14.00 -5.78 5.48
N GLY A 602 13.85 -5.54 4.18
CA GLY A 602 14.76 -6.05 3.15
C GLY A 602 16.16 -5.45 3.25
N VAL A 603 16.25 -4.13 3.25
CA VAL A 603 17.55 -3.44 3.37
C VAL A 603 18.22 -3.74 4.72
N ARG A 604 17.46 -3.89 5.80
CA ARG A 604 18.02 -4.25 7.13
C ARG A 604 18.54 -5.69 7.14
N THR A 605 17.77 -6.62 6.60
CA THR A 605 18.22 -8.01 6.44
C THR A 605 19.46 -8.07 5.53
N SER A 606 19.54 -7.24 4.48
CA SER A 606 20.74 -7.12 3.64
C SER A 606 21.95 -6.55 4.37
N ILE A 607 21.81 -5.49 5.17
CA ILE A 607 22.90 -4.92 5.99
C ILE A 607 23.39 -5.92 7.05
N TYR A 608 22.47 -6.69 7.62
CA TYR A 608 22.78 -7.73 8.58
C TYR A 608 23.49 -8.92 7.91
N ILE A 609 22.97 -9.45 6.80
CA ILE A 609 23.55 -10.59 6.09
C ILE A 609 24.85 -10.22 5.36
N SER A 610 25.04 -8.96 4.95
CA SER A 610 26.29 -8.51 4.35
C SER A 610 27.48 -8.60 5.31
N ALA A 611 27.24 -8.79 6.62
CA ALA A 611 28.28 -9.16 7.56
C ALA A 611 28.96 -10.49 7.18
N SER A 612 28.25 -11.43 6.56
CA SER A 612 28.83 -12.70 6.08
C SER A 612 29.88 -12.48 4.97
N SER A 613 29.57 -11.68 3.95
CA SER A 613 30.54 -11.34 2.91
C SER A 613 31.65 -10.43 3.44
N ALA A 614 31.34 -9.50 4.34
CA ALA A 614 32.35 -8.71 5.05
C ALA A 614 33.31 -9.58 5.86
N SER A 615 32.83 -10.65 6.52
CA SER A 615 33.69 -11.58 7.27
C SER A 615 34.76 -12.23 6.39
N GLY A 616 34.44 -12.53 5.12
CA GLY A 616 35.41 -13.03 4.16
C GLY A 616 36.51 -12.02 3.83
N ALA A 617 36.16 -10.73 3.77
CA ALA A 617 37.11 -9.64 3.53
C ALA A 617 38.00 -9.33 4.76
N PHE A 618 37.43 -9.34 5.98
CA PHE A 618 38.13 -8.97 7.20
C PHE A 618 38.83 -10.15 7.91
N GLY A 619 38.31 -11.37 7.77
CA GLY A 619 38.78 -12.55 8.50
C GLY A 619 40.25 -12.88 8.22
N GLY A 620 40.68 -12.81 6.95
CA GLY A 620 42.09 -13.02 6.58
C GLY A 620 43.04 -11.98 7.18
N LEU A 621 42.64 -10.69 7.17
CA LEU A 621 43.45 -9.60 7.74
C LEU A 621 43.57 -9.72 9.26
N LEU A 622 42.47 -10.02 9.94
CA LEU A 622 42.43 -10.17 11.39
C LEU A 622 43.23 -11.40 11.84
N ALA A 623 43.12 -12.52 11.13
CA ALA A 623 43.92 -13.72 11.38
C ALA A 623 45.43 -13.46 11.26
N ILE A 624 45.88 -12.71 10.24
CA ILE A 624 47.29 -12.31 10.09
C ILE A 624 47.72 -11.42 11.26
N GLY A 625 46.89 -10.47 11.69
CA GLY A 625 47.19 -9.61 12.83
C GLY A 625 47.35 -10.39 14.14
N LEU A 626 46.38 -11.25 14.46
CA LEU A 626 46.35 -12.01 15.71
C LEU A 626 47.42 -13.11 15.78
N SER A 627 47.81 -13.69 14.63
CA SER A 627 48.89 -14.68 14.58
C SER A 627 50.28 -14.13 14.92
N ARG A 628 50.46 -12.79 14.90
CA ARG A 628 51.72 -12.13 15.29
C ARG A 628 51.86 -11.90 16.79
N ILE A 629 50.81 -12.18 17.58
CA ILE A 629 50.85 -12.06 19.03
C ILE A 629 51.84 -13.10 19.57
N PRO A 630 52.80 -12.71 20.44
CA PRO A 630 53.79 -13.63 20.99
C PRO A 630 53.15 -14.83 21.70
N ASP A 631 53.84 -15.96 21.69
CA ASP A 631 53.39 -17.19 22.33
C ASP A 631 53.23 -17.02 23.85
N TRP A 632 52.13 -17.52 24.40
CA TRP A 632 51.86 -17.43 25.84
C TRP A 632 51.09 -18.66 26.34
N GLY A 633 51.82 -19.53 27.04
CA GLY A 633 51.29 -20.82 27.50
C GLY A 633 50.89 -21.73 26.32
N LEU A 634 49.70 -22.32 26.39
CA LEU A 634 49.17 -23.18 25.33
C LEU A 634 48.65 -22.39 24.12
N ILE A 635 48.46 -21.08 24.24
CA ILE A 635 47.84 -20.25 23.20
C ILE A 635 48.93 -19.58 22.35
N HIS A 636 49.04 -20.02 21.10
CA HIS A 636 50.00 -19.53 20.11
C HIS A 636 49.44 -19.66 18.69
N THR A 637 50.01 -18.89 17.75
CA THR A 637 49.74 -18.99 16.31
C THR A 637 48.24 -18.91 15.95
N TRP A 638 47.62 -20.02 15.53
CA TRP A 638 46.20 -20.08 15.17
C TRP A 638 45.27 -20.02 16.39
N ARG A 639 45.73 -20.44 17.57
CA ARG A 639 44.95 -20.46 18.82
C ARG A 639 44.62 -19.05 19.30
N ASN A 640 45.52 -18.09 19.03
CA ASN A 640 45.29 -16.67 19.32
C ASN A 640 44.02 -16.14 18.65
N ILE A 641 43.73 -16.59 17.42
CA ILE A 641 42.56 -16.14 16.65
C ILE A 641 41.28 -16.45 17.42
N PHE A 642 41.06 -17.72 17.75
CA PHE A 642 39.85 -18.17 18.45
C PHE A 642 39.75 -17.61 19.88
N PHE A 643 40.88 -17.44 20.58
CA PHE A 643 40.88 -16.88 21.92
C PHE A 643 40.39 -15.42 21.93
N PHE A 644 40.99 -14.54 21.14
CA PHE A 644 40.65 -13.12 21.15
C PHE A 644 39.26 -12.85 20.54
N GLU A 645 38.88 -13.59 19.50
CA GLU A 645 37.54 -13.46 18.89
C GLU A 645 36.43 -13.96 19.81
N GLY A 646 36.69 -15.07 20.52
CA GLY A 646 35.78 -15.56 21.55
C GLY A 646 35.63 -14.55 22.68
N LEU A 647 36.73 -13.92 23.13
CA LEU A 647 36.69 -12.86 24.15
C LEU A 647 35.87 -11.65 23.71
N VAL A 648 36.07 -11.17 22.48
CA VAL A 648 35.27 -10.07 21.93
C VAL A 648 33.79 -10.46 21.84
N SER A 649 33.49 -11.70 21.45
CA SER A 649 32.11 -12.21 21.40
C SER A 649 31.46 -12.27 22.78
N VAL A 650 32.20 -12.65 23.83
CA VAL A 650 31.73 -12.60 25.23
C VAL A 650 31.40 -11.16 25.66
N ILE A 651 32.26 -10.19 25.32
CA ILE A 651 32.01 -8.77 25.61
C ILE A 651 30.74 -8.30 24.86
N LEU A 652 30.60 -8.66 23.58
CA LEU A 652 29.42 -8.34 22.79
C LEU A 652 28.14 -8.95 23.40
N ALA A 653 28.22 -10.16 23.96
CA ALA A 653 27.09 -10.79 24.65
C ALA A 653 26.64 -9.96 25.87
N VAL A 654 27.59 -9.48 26.69
CA VAL A 654 27.28 -8.61 27.85
C VAL A 654 26.62 -7.31 27.39
N VAL A 655 27.13 -6.69 26.33
CA VAL A 655 26.50 -5.49 25.73
C VAL A 655 25.09 -5.81 25.23
N ALA A 656 24.90 -6.98 24.62
CA ALA A 656 23.61 -7.41 24.09
C ALA A 656 22.56 -7.64 25.19
N PHE A 657 22.92 -8.22 26.34
CA PHE A 657 22.03 -8.36 27.50
C PHE A 657 21.46 -7.01 27.98
N ILE A 658 22.24 -5.94 27.87
CA ILE A 658 21.85 -4.61 28.33
C ILE A 658 21.09 -3.84 27.24
N SER A 659 21.42 -4.09 25.97
CA SER A 659 21.01 -3.23 24.84
C SER A 659 19.79 -3.74 24.09
N ILE A 660 19.54 -5.06 24.05
CA ILE A 660 18.44 -5.66 23.28
C ILE A 660 17.14 -5.59 24.09
N PRO A 661 16.09 -4.89 23.62
CA PRO A 661 14.78 -4.89 24.26
C PRO A 661 13.94 -6.10 23.85
N SER A 662 12.95 -6.47 24.66
CA SER A 662 12.03 -7.57 24.40
C SER A 662 11.07 -7.28 23.24
N GLY A 663 10.77 -6.00 23.00
CA GLY A 663 9.86 -5.50 21.97
C GLY A 663 9.90 -3.97 21.87
N PRO A 664 9.20 -3.35 20.90
CA PRO A 664 9.15 -1.90 20.74
C PRO A 664 8.72 -1.13 21.99
N GLU A 665 7.79 -1.70 22.78
CA GLU A 665 7.23 -1.13 24.00
C GLU A 665 8.22 -1.11 25.19
N THR A 666 9.19 -2.03 25.22
CA THR A 666 10.21 -2.13 26.28
C THR A 666 11.51 -1.41 25.92
N ALA A 667 11.60 -0.79 24.75
CA ALA A 667 12.79 -0.12 24.26
C ALA A 667 13.15 1.13 25.09
N ARG A 668 14.13 1.01 25.99
CA ARG A 668 14.58 2.07 26.91
C ARG A 668 15.15 3.33 26.23
N PHE A 669 15.53 3.23 24.95
CA PHE A 669 16.11 4.34 24.17
C PHE A 669 15.07 5.18 23.40
N LEU A 670 13.80 4.79 23.49
CA LEU A 670 12.66 5.54 22.96
C LEU A 670 11.96 6.33 24.09
N THR A 671 11.44 7.51 23.77
CA THR A 671 10.49 8.22 24.64
C THR A 671 9.12 7.52 24.63
N GLU A 672 8.25 7.76 25.61
CA GLU A 672 6.90 7.15 25.64
C GLU A 672 6.10 7.42 24.35
N SER A 673 6.14 8.66 23.85
CA SER A 673 5.53 9.00 22.56
C SER A 673 6.12 8.23 21.37
N GLN A 674 7.43 7.94 21.40
CA GLN A 674 8.10 7.17 20.35
C GLN A 674 7.82 5.67 20.45
N LYS A 675 7.66 5.14 21.66
CA LYS A 675 7.24 3.75 21.89
C LYS A 675 5.85 3.52 21.32
N GLN A 676 4.91 4.43 21.57
CA GLN A 676 3.56 4.37 21.02
C GLN A 676 3.59 4.31 19.49
N VAL A 677 4.30 5.26 18.84
CA VAL A 677 4.50 5.23 17.38
C VAL A 677 5.15 3.93 16.90
N ALA A 678 6.10 3.36 17.65
CA ALA A 678 6.74 2.10 17.26
C ALA A 678 5.78 0.91 17.33
N VAL A 679 4.96 0.81 18.37
CA VAL A 679 3.93 -0.23 18.54
C VAL A 679 2.86 -0.10 17.46
N ASP A 680 2.38 1.12 17.21
CA ASP A 680 1.32 1.38 16.24
C ASP A 680 1.78 1.02 14.82
N ARG A 681 3.05 1.32 14.48
CA ARG A 681 3.67 0.91 13.20
C ARG A 681 3.63 -0.60 12.98
N MET A 682 3.79 -1.39 14.04
CA MET A 682 3.78 -2.87 13.98
C MET A 682 2.36 -3.44 13.92
N ARG A 683 1.40 -2.85 14.65
CA ARG A 683 -0.02 -3.23 14.59
C ARG A 683 -0.57 -3.08 13.18
N ILE A 684 -0.24 -1.97 12.53
CA ILE A 684 -0.64 -1.65 11.17
C ILE A 684 -0.11 -2.65 10.13
N ASP A 685 1.06 -3.25 10.35
CA ASP A 685 1.73 -4.17 9.41
C ASP A 685 1.31 -5.66 9.60
N SER A 686 0.62 -5.94 10.71
CA SER A 686 0.13 -7.29 11.06
C SER A 686 -1.24 -7.60 10.47
N ALA A 687 -1.81 -6.67 9.68
CA ALA A 687 -3.08 -6.81 8.95
C ALA A 687 -4.22 -7.34 9.84
N GLY A 688 -4.30 -6.90 11.11
CA GLY A 688 -5.34 -7.31 12.06
C GLY A 688 -5.27 -8.76 12.56
N THR A 689 -4.32 -9.59 12.08
CA THR A 689 -4.09 -10.92 12.69
C THR A 689 -3.34 -10.77 14.01
N THR A 690 -3.86 -11.37 15.07
CA THR A 690 -3.24 -11.38 16.39
C THR A 690 -3.04 -12.81 16.85
N GLU A 691 -1.83 -13.14 17.28
CA GLU A 691 -1.61 -14.36 18.04
C GLU A 691 -2.02 -14.07 19.49
N HIS A 692 -2.92 -14.87 20.06
CA HIS A 692 -3.04 -14.92 21.52
C HIS A 692 -1.66 -15.26 22.10
N SER A 693 -1.32 -14.75 23.28
CA SER A 693 0.06 -14.71 23.82
C SER A 693 0.82 -16.04 23.90
N ARG A 694 0.21 -17.20 23.61
CA ARG A 694 0.82 -18.54 23.67
C ARG A 694 1.16 -19.12 22.30
N THR A 695 2.40 -19.59 22.17
CA THR A 695 2.87 -20.40 21.03
C THR A 695 2.06 -21.70 20.95
N THR A 696 1.43 -21.99 19.81
CA THR A 696 0.74 -23.27 19.56
C THR A 696 1.46 -24.09 18.47
N PHE A 697 1.39 -25.41 18.57
CA PHE A 697 1.99 -26.31 17.58
C PHE A 697 1.42 -26.08 16.16
N ARG A 698 0.13 -25.70 16.07
CA ARG A 698 -0.54 -25.35 14.81
C ARG A 698 0.17 -24.21 14.08
N HIS A 699 0.54 -23.14 14.78
CA HIS A 699 1.27 -22.01 14.19
C HIS A 699 2.68 -22.40 13.75
N VAL A 700 3.36 -23.29 14.48
CA VAL A 700 4.66 -23.83 14.06
C VAL A 700 4.50 -24.61 12.76
N VAL A 701 3.58 -25.58 12.69
CA VAL A 701 3.30 -26.36 11.48
C VAL A 701 2.93 -25.46 10.31
N GLN A 702 2.17 -24.38 10.55
CA GLN A 702 1.86 -23.41 9.51
C GLN A 702 3.11 -22.72 8.95
N GLY A 703 4.04 -22.29 9.79
CA GLY A 703 5.31 -21.72 9.36
C GLY A 703 6.17 -22.70 8.56
N LEU A 704 6.04 -24.01 8.82
CA LEU A 704 6.76 -25.07 8.12
C LEU A 704 6.13 -25.50 6.79
N THR A 705 4.82 -25.32 6.64
CA THR A 705 4.05 -25.89 5.52
C THR A 705 3.49 -24.85 4.54
N THR A 706 3.61 -23.56 4.86
CA THR A 706 3.12 -22.49 3.99
C THR A 706 3.95 -22.44 2.71
N PRO A 707 3.36 -22.60 1.50
CA PRO A 707 4.15 -22.81 0.29
C PRO A 707 5.17 -21.70 -0.01
N PRO A 708 4.83 -20.39 0.07
CA PRO A 708 5.82 -19.31 -0.10
C PRO A 708 7.07 -19.44 0.78
N ILE A 709 6.91 -19.93 2.02
CA ILE A 709 8.01 -20.11 2.96
C ILE A 709 8.87 -21.32 2.56
N VAL A 710 8.25 -22.40 2.07
CA VAL A 710 8.96 -23.57 1.54
C VAL A 710 9.75 -23.21 0.27
N PHE A 711 9.17 -22.43 -0.65
CA PHE A 711 9.89 -21.90 -1.82
C PHE A 711 11.11 -21.08 -1.39
N CYS A 712 10.96 -20.19 -0.39
CA CYS A 712 12.09 -19.43 0.13
C CYS A 712 13.16 -20.30 0.78
N ALA A 713 12.78 -21.34 1.53
CA ALA A 713 13.72 -22.26 2.16
C ALA A 713 14.54 -23.01 1.10
N LEU A 714 13.90 -23.49 0.03
CA LEU A 714 14.58 -24.14 -1.09
C LEU A 714 15.48 -23.18 -1.87
N GLY A 715 14.99 -21.98 -2.19
CA GLY A 715 15.77 -20.95 -2.90
C GLY A 715 17.00 -20.52 -2.09
N PHE A 716 16.82 -20.35 -0.78
CA PHE A 716 17.92 -20.05 0.14
C PHE A 716 18.92 -21.21 0.25
N PHE A 717 18.47 -22.47 0.30
CA PHE A 717 19.37 -23.64 0.26
C PHE A 717 20.26 -23.64 -0.97
N PHE A 718 19.69 -23.41 -2.14
CA PHE A 718 20.46 -23.35 -3.39
C PHE A 718 21.53 -22.26 -3.34
N GLY A 719 21.15 -21.03 -2.97
CA GLY A 719 22.09 -19.92 -2.88
C GLY A 719 23.12 -20.07 -1.74
N ASN A 720 22.70 -20.53 -0.57
CA ASN A 720 23.57 -20.64 0.60
C ASN A 720 24.63 -21.72 0.38
N THR A 721 24.29 -22.81 -0.30
CA THR A 721 25.28 -23.81 -0.74
C THR A 721 26.39 -23.13 -1.57
N CYS A 722 26.02 -22.26 -2.51
CA CYS A 722 26.97 -21.50 -3.31
C CYS A 722 27.80 -20.52 -2.47
N ALA A 723 27.17 -19.77 -1.56
CA ALA A 723 27.88 -18.82 -0.70
C ALA A 723 28.90 -19.53 0.21
N GLN A 724 28.50 -20.60 0.89
CA GLN A 724 29.41 -21.38 1.74
C GLN A 724 30.56 -22.00 0.93
N SER A 725 30.27 -22.57 -0.25
CA SER A 725 31.30 -23.15 -1.13
C SER A 725 32.27 -22.07 -1.61
N PHE A 726 31.76 -20.91 -2.02
CA PHE A 726 32.59 -19.78 -2.42
C PHE A 726 33.46 -19.28 -1.26
N SER A 727 32.88 -19.15 -0.05
CA SER A 727 33.56 -18.75 1.18
C SER A 727 34.76 -19.63 1.51
N LEU A 728 34.56 -20.94 1.46
CA LEU A 728 35.58 -21.92 1.85
C LEU A 728 36.72 -22.02 0.83
N PHE A 729 36.43 -21.83 -0.47
CA PHE A 729 37.37 -22.20 -1.54
C PHE A 729 37.83 -21.05 -2.43
N SER A 730 37.31 -19.84 -2.26
CA SER A 730 37.74 -18.65 -3.03
C SER A 730 39.27 -18.44 -3.04
N PRO A 731 40.00 -18.48 -1.91
CA PRO A 731 41.45 -18.33 -1.93
C PRO A 731 42.16 -19.46 -2.69
N SER A 732 41.64 -20.69 -2.61
CA SER A 732 42.17 -21.84 -3.34
C SER A 732 41.96 -21.71 -4.86
N ILE A 733 40.79 -21.22 -5.28
CA ILE A 733 40.48 -20.94 -6.70
C ILE A 733 41.43 -19.88 -7.23
N ILE A 734 41.70 -18.80 -6.49
CA ILE A 734 42.66 -17.76 -6.88
C ILE A 734 44.09 -18.31 -6.90
N SER A 735 44.50 -19.09 -5.90
CA SER A 735 45.83 -19.69 -5.88
C SER A 735 46.06 -20.64 -7.06
N ALA A 736 45.04 -21.39 -7.49
CA ALA A 736 45.09 -22.23 -8.69
C ALA A 736 45.26 -21.44 -10.01
N MET A 737 45.03 -20.13 -10.01
CA MET A 737 45.35 -19.24 -11.15
C MET A 737 46.85 -18.89 -11.23
N GLY A 738 47.67 -19.35 -10.29
CA GLY A 738 49.13 -19.13 -10.26
C GLY A 738 49.59 -18.05 -9.29
N TYR A 739 48.70 -17.45 -8.49
CA TYR A 739 49.06 -16.49 -7.45
C TYR A 739 49.60 -17.20 -6.19
N THR A 740 50.54 -16.55 -5.49
CA THR A 740 51.05 -17.05 -4.19
C THR A 740 49.92 -17.13 -3.17
N LYS A 741 50.04 -18.03 -2.18
CA LYS A 741 48.97 -18.25 -1.18
C LYS A 741 48.61 -16.96 -0.42
N GLU A 742 49.61 -16.16 -0.08
CA GLU A 742 49.45 -14.87 0.61
C GLU A 742 48.73 -13.85 -0.28
N LEU A 743 49.13 -13.72 -1.55
CA LEU A 743 48.49 -12.81 -2.49
C LEU A 743 47.06 -13.26 -2.82
N ALA A 744 46.81 -14.56 -2.92
CA ALA A 744 45.49 -15.12 -3.19
C ALA A 744 44.48 -14.78 -2.08
N GLN A 745 44.91 -14.78 -0.81
CA GLN A 745 44.08 -14.32 0.31
C GLN A 745 43.74 -12.82 0.19
N LEU A 746 44.72 -11.98 -0.12
CA LEU A 746 44.49 -10.54 -0.32
C LEU A 746 43.57 -10.24 -1.50
N LEU A 747 43.77 -10.96 -2.62
CA LEU A 747 42.93 -10.82 -3.81
C LEU A 747 41.49 -11.27 -3.57
N SER A 748 41.23 -12.18 -2.62
CA SER A 748 39.86 -12.59 -2.28
C SER A 748 39.03 -11.46 -1.64
N VAL A 749 39.67 -10.48 -1.00
CA VAL A 749 39.03 -9.35 -0.31
C VAL A 749 38.16 -8.51 -1.26
N GLY A 750 38.66 -8.26 -2.47
CA GLY A 750 38.01 -7.41 -3.46
C GLY A 750 36.60 -7.90 -3.86
N PRO A 751 36.48 -9.15 -4.35
CA PRO A 751 35.19 -9.77 -4.66
C PRO A 751 34.22 -9.77 -3.46
N TYR A 752 34.67 -10.04 -2.24
CA TYR A 752 33.82 -10.01 -1.04
C TYR A 752 33.34 -8.61 -0.69
N ALA A 753 34.22 -7.60 -0.77
CA ALA A 753 33.84 -6.21 -0.56
C ALA A 753 32.79 -5.75 -1.57
N ALA A 754 32.98 -6.10 -2.85
CA ALA A 754 31.99 -5.84 -3.90
C ALA A 754 30.66 -6.54 -3.58
N ALA A 755 30.70 -7.81 -3.15
CA ALA A 755 29.51 -8.56 -2.77
C ALA A 755 28.77 -7.94 -1.58
N CYS A 756 29.49 -7.45 -0.57
CA CYS A 756 28.93 -6.73 0.58
C CYS A 756 28.16 -5.47 0.15
N VAL A 757 28.80 -4.60 -0.64
CA VAL A 757 28.18 -3.36 -1.13
C VAL A 757 26.96 -3.67 -2.00
N ILE A 758 27.10 -4.60 -2.95
CA ILE A 758 26.02 -4.94 -3.88
C ILE A 758 24.84 -5.60 -3.15
N SER A 759 25.08 -6.41 -2.11
CA SER A 759 24.00 -7.00 -1.30
C SER A 759 23.14 -5.94 -0.62
N ILE A 760 23.76 -4.86 -0.12
CA ILE A 760 23.07 -3.72 0.49
C ILE A 760 22.29 -2.93 -0.57
N VAL A 761 22.90 -2.67 -1.73
CA VAL A 761 22.24 -1.98 -2.86
C VAL A 761 21.04 -2.77 -3.35
N VAL A 762 21.17 -4.08 -3.53
CA VAL A 762 20.09 -4.98 -3.93
C VAL A 762 18.97 -5.01 -2.89
N GLY A 763 19.31 -5.01 -1.60
CA GLY A 763 18.34 -4.85 -0.51
C GLY A 763 17.55 -3.54 -0.59
N TYR A 764 18.26 -2.43 -0.81
CA TYR A 764 17.65 -1.11 -1.00
C TYR A 764 16.74 -1.07 -2.22
N VAL A 765 17.20 -1.57 -3.38
CA VAL A 765 16.42 -1.66 -4.62
C VAL A 765 15.16 -2.48 -4.39
N SER A 766 15.26 -3.62 -3.71
CA SER A 766 14.10 -4.45 -3.42
C SER A 766 13.05 -3.76 -2.54
N ASP A 767 13.48 -3.02 -1.51
CA ASP A 767 12.56 -2.19 -0.69
C ASP A 767 12.00 -1.00 -1.47
N ARG A 768 12.79 -0.43 -2.38
CA ARG A 768 12.47 0.74 -3.24
C ARG A 768 11.37 0.41 -4.26
N TYR A 769 11.39 -0.79 -4.83
CA TYR A 769 10.42 -1.28 -5.81
C TYR A 769 9.32 -2.16 -5.22
N HIS A 770 9.38 -2.46 -3.92
CA HIS A 770 8.39 -3.27 -3.20
C HIS A 770 8.21 -4.66 -3.85
N SER A 771 9.28 -5.19 -4.43
CA SER A 771 9.30 -6.51 -5.04
C SER A 771 10.59 -7.25 -4.71
N ARG A 772 10.43 -8.44 -4.14
CA ARG A 772 11.53 -9.35 -3.77
C ARG A 772 11.84 -10.24 -4.96
N GLY A 773 10.82 -10.90 -5.52
CA GLY A 773 10.97 -11.86 -6.59
C GLY A 773 11.65 -11.29 -7.83
N TRP A 774 11.24 -10.12 -8.31
CA TRP A 774 11.85 -9.54 -9.52
C TRP A 774 13.31 -9.13 -9.33
N VAL A 775 13.69 -8.73 -8.12
CA VAL A 775 15.08 -8.39 -7.83
C VAL A 775 15.94 -9.64 -7.72
N ILE A 776 15.45 -10.72 -7.11
CA ILE A 776 16.13 -12.02 -7.12
C ILE A 776 16.27 -12.53 -8.56
N PHE A 777 15.19 -12.50 -9.34
CA PHE A 777 15.16 -12.92 -10.74
C PHE A 777 16.20 -12.22 -11.61
N THR A 778 16.46 -10.94 -11.36
CA THR A 778 17.46 -10.15 -12.10
C THR A 778 18.88 -10.28 -11.57
N THR A 779 19.05 -10.61 -10.28
CA THR A 779 20.39 -10.67 -9.64
C THR A 779 21.06 -12.02 -9.81
N VAL A 780 20.32 -13.13 -9.71
CA VAL A 780 20.88 -14.50 -9.82
C VAL A 780 21.65 -14.75 -11.14
N PRO A 781 21.19 -14.26 -12.31
CA PRO A 781 21.92 -14.43 -13.57
C PRO A 781 23.37 -13.92 -13.56
N PHE A 782 23.71 -12.90 -12.75
CA PHE A 782 25.10 -12.43 -12.63
C PHE A 782 26.01 -13.48 -11.98
N GLY A 783 25.49 -14.21 -11.00
CA GLY A 783 26.22 -15.32 -10.38
C GLY A 783 26.43 -16.46 -11.38
N ILE A 784 25.38 -16.79 -12.14
CA ILE A 784 25.43 -17.81 -13.20
C ILE A 784 26.49 -17.44 -14.26
N ALA A 785 26.49 -16.19 -14.71
CA ALA A 785 27.47 -15.67 -15.65
C ALA A 785 28.90 -15.72 -15.08
N GLY A 786 29.10 -15.29 -13.83
CA GLY A 786 30.40 -15.34 -13.16
C GLY A 786 30.95 -16.76 -13.03
N MET A 787 30.11 -17.73 -12.62
CA MET A 787 30.51 -19.14 -12.55
C MET A 787 30.76 -19.74 -13.94
N GLY A 788 29.95 -19.38 -14.93
CA GLY A 788 30.17 -19.79 -16.32
C GLY A 788 31.50 -19.26 -16.88
N MET A 789 31.85 -17.99 -16.58
CA MET A 789 33.13 -17.42 -16.99
C MET A 789 34.31 -18.15 -16.33
N LEU A 790 34.23 -18.53 -15.05
CA LEU A 790 35.30 -19.30 -14.39
C LEU A 790 35.55 -20.65 -15.06
N GLU A 791 34.48 -21.32 -15.49
CA GLU A 791 34.53 -22.62 -16.19
C GLU A 791 35.10 -22.49 -17.61
N PHE A 792 34.56 -21.57 -18.42
CA PHE A 792 34.88 -21.49 -19.85
C PHE A 792 36.13 -20.70 -20.18
N LEU A 793 36.61 -19.82 -19.29
CA LEU A 793 37.87 -19.11 -19.52
C LEU A 793 39.07 -20.06 -19.38
N PRO A 794 40.09 -19.95 -20.24
CA PRO A 794 41.29 -20.77 -20.13
C PRO A 794 42.15 -20.32 -18.94
N THR A 795 42.91 -21.24 -18.36
CA THR A 795 43.87 -20.96 -17.27
C THR A 795 44.99 -20.01 -17.68
N SER A 796 45.23 -19.83 -18.98
CA SER A 796 46.16 -18.83 -19.52
C SER A 796 45.70 -17.38 -19.36
N MET A 797 44.47 -17.13 -18.91
CA MET A 797 43.91 -15.79 -18.67
C MET A 797 43.56 -15.55 -17.19
N PRO A 798 44.53 -15.58 -16.26
CA PRO A 798 44.26 -15.48 -14.82
C PRO A 798 43.58 -14.16 -14.43
N GLY A 799 43.91 -13.05 -15.10
CA GLY A 799 43.25 -11.76 -14.87
C GLY A 799 41.75 -11.75 -15.23
N ALA A 800 41.36 -12.44 -16.31
CA ALA A 800 39.96 -12.55 -16.71
C ALA A 800 39.17 -13.47 -15.75
N LYS A 801 39.78 -14.58 -15.30
CA LYS A 801 39.20 -15.45 -14.26
C LYS A 801 39.05 -14.72 -12.92
N TYR A 802 40.01 -13.89 -12.55
CA TYR A 802 39.90 -13.03 -11.38
C TYR A 802 38.76 -12.00 -11.54
N GLY A 803 38.63 -11.39 -12.72
CA GLY A 803 37.49 -10.51 -13.06
C GLY A 803 36.14 -11.22 -12.95
N ALA A 804 36.04 -12.51 -13.32
CA ALA A 804 34.82 -13.30 -13.17
C ALA A 804 34.36 -13.43 -11.71
N LEU A 805 35.28 -13.39 -10.72
CA LEU A 805 34.93 -13.41 -9.30
C LEU A 805 34.15 -12.15 -8.87
N TYR A 806 34.35 -11.01 -9.53
CA TYR A 806 33.58 -9.78 -9.29
C TYR A 806 32.15 -9.83 -9.85
N LEU A 807 31.83 -10.83 -10.67
CA LEU A 807 30.45 -11.14 -11.08
C LEU A 807 29.88 -12.26 -10.22
N ALA A 808 30.68 -13.32 -9.97
CA ALA A 808 30.27 -14.48 -9.19
C ALA A 808 29.94 -14.11 -7.74
N ALA A 809 30.85 -13.44 -7.02
CA ALA A 809 30.64 -13.17 -5.59
C ALA A 809 29.42 -12.28 -5.34
N PRO A 810 29.25 -11.11 -5.98
CA PRO A 810 28.02 -10.34 -5.81
C PRO A 810 26.78 -11.08 -6.25
N GLY A 811 26.85 -11.81 -7.37
CA GLY A 811 25.76 -12.60 -7.89
C GLY A 811 25.32 -13.75 -6.98
N ILE A 812 26.22 -14.29 -6.14
CA ILE A 812 25.92 -15.34 -5.16
C ILE A 812 25.35 -14.76 -3.85
N TYR A 813 25.93 -13.67 -3.35
CA TYR A 813 25.59 -13.16 -2.01
C TYR A 813 24.40 -12.19 -2.01
N ALA A 814 24.19 -11.42 -3.08
CA ALA A 814 23.27 -10.29 -3.04
C ALA A 814 21.78 -10.65 -2.92
N PHE A 815 21.38 -11.84 -3.37
CA PHE A 815 19.98 -12.28 -3.33
C PHE A 815 19.62 -13.10 -2.07
N LEU A 816 20.61 -13.60 -1.32
CA LEU A 816 20.38 -14.40 -0.11
C LEU A 816 19.57 -13.69 0.99
N PRO A 817 19.84 -12.41 1.31
CA PRO A 817 19.04 -11.70 2.30
C PRO A 817 17.58 -11.53 1.86
N LEU A 818 17.34 -11.47 0.55
CA LEU A 818 16.00 -11.29 0.00
C LEU A 818 15.14 -12.54 0.19
N TRP A 819 15.69 -13.75 0.07
CA TRP A 819 14.96 -14.99 0.38
C TRP A 819 14.47 -15.02 1.84
N LEU A 820 15.32 -14.61 2.78
CA LEU A 820 14.97 -14.52 4.19
C LEU A 820 13.87 -13.48 4.44
N ALA A 821 14.05 -12.27 3.90
CA ALA A 821 13.06 -11.21 4.02
C ALA A 821 11.72 -11.59 3.37
N TRP A 822 11.75 -12.30 2.23
CA TRP A 822 10.56 -12.72 1.51
C TRP A 822 9.76 -13.79 2.25
N ALA A 823 10.44 -14.74 2.91
CA ALA A 823 9.81 -15.74 3.77
C ALA A 823 9.07 -15.07 4.95
N VAL A 824 9.76 -14.18 5.67
CA VAL A 824 9.22 -13.51 6.85
C VAL A 824 8.11 -12.51 6.49
N ASN A 825 8.19 -11.84 5.33
CA ASN A 825 7.12 -10.96 4.83
C ASN A 825 5.83 -11.72 4.50
N ASN A 826 5.93 -13.01 4.20
CA ASN A 826 4.81 -13.91 3.91
C ASN A 826 4.34 -14.70 5.13
N ALA A 827 4.82 -14.34 6.33
CA ALA A 827 4.36 -14.83 7.63
C ALA A 827 3.66 -13.70 8.40
N ALA A 828 2.43 -13.94 8.89
CA ALA A 828 1.65 -12.88 9.54
C ALA A 828 1.95 -12.78 11.04
N THR A 829 1.81 -13.88 11.79
CA THR A 829 1.93 -13.92 13.25
C THR A 829 3.39 -14.14 13.74
N PRO A 830 3.75 -13.68 14.95
CA PRO A 830 5.11 -13.83 15.50
C PRO A 830 5.62 -15.27 15.52
N THR A 831 4.83 -16.25 15.96
CA THR A 831 5.24 -17.66 15.94
C THR A 831 5.47 -18.19 14.53
N VAL A 832 4.62 -17.81 13.57
CA VAL A 832 4.82 -18.21 12.16
C VAL A 832 6.10 -17.56 11.63
N LYS A 833 6.36 -16.28 11.91
CA LYS A 833 7.62 -15.61 11.54
C LYS A 833 8.85 -16.31 12.13
N ALA A 834 8.80 -16.70 13.41
CA ALA A 834 9.88 -17.44 14.06
C ALA A 834 10.09 -18.83 13.42
N ALA A 835 9.01 -19.58 13.18
CA ALA A 835 9.07 -20.87 12.51
C ALA A 835 9.59 -20.76 11.07
N SER A 836 9.17 -19.75 10.31
CA SER A 836 9.60 -19.50 8.93
C SER A 836 11.07 -19.13 8.84
N ALA A 837 11.56 -18.20 9.68
CA ALA A 837 12.98 -17.89 9.75
C ALA A 837 13.79 -19.13 10.15
N GLY A 838 13.32 -19.89 11.14
CA GLY A 838 13.96 -21.14 11.56
C GLY A 838 14.06 -22.17 10.43
N LEU A 839 12.98 -22.36 9.65
CA LEU A 839 12.96 -23.29 8.52
C LEU A 839 13.93 -22.88 7.42
N VAL A 840 13.94 -21.60 7.02
CA VAL A 840 14.79 -21.13 5.92
C VAL A 840 16.27 -21.33 6.26
N PHE A 841 16.68 -21.01 7.48
CA PHE A 841 18.04 -21.29 7.96
C PHE A 841 18.31 -22.80 8.03
N THR A 842 17.42 -23.58 8.65
CA THR A 842 17.58 -25.05 8.81
C THR A 842 17.82 -25.75 7.47
N VAL A 843 16.97 -25.45 6.47
CA VAL A 843 17.08 -26.00 5.12
C VAL A 843 18.30 -25.42 4.41
N GLY A 844 18.60 -24.14 4.62
CA GLY A 844 19.81 -23.48 4.15
C GLY A 844 21.11 -24.15 4.61
N SER A 845 21.15 -24.56 5.87
CA SER A 845 22.32 -25.17 6.52
C SER A 845 22.67 -26.55 5.98
N LEU A 846 21.72 -27.25 5.33
CA LEU A 846 22.03 -28.45 4.54
C LEU A 846 23.06 -28.14 3.44
N GLY A 847 23.05 -26.91 2.91
CA GLY A 847 24.05 -26.45 1.96
C GLY A 847 25.46 -26.34 2.55
N GLY A 848 25.56 -26.04 3.85
CA GLY A 848 26.83 -26.02 4.58
C GLY A 848 27.42 -27.42 4.80
N ILE A 849 26.58 -28.47 4.87
CA ILE A 849 27.02 -29.86 4.88
C ILE A 849 27.63 -30.23 3.52
N LEU A 850 27.03 -29.75 2.42
CA LEU A 850 27.48 -30.04 1.05
C LEU A 850 28.74 -29.24 0.66
N ALA A 851 28.85 -27.98 1.11
CA ALA A 851 29.88 -27.05 0.65
C ALA A 851 31.33 -27.56 0.75
N PRO A 852 31.79 -28.20 1.86
CA PRO A 852 33.15 -28.75 1.96
C PRO A 852 33.50 -29.81 0.90
N TRP A 853 32.50 -30.36 0.20
CA TRP A 853 32.66 -31.43 -0.78
C TRP A 853 32.59 -30.93 -2.23
N VAL A 854 32.33 -29.64 -2.45
CA VAL A 854 32.15 -29.07 -3.79
C VAL A 854 33.46 -28.89 -4.54
N TYR A 855 34.53 -28.48 -3.86
CA TYR A 855 35.84 -28.25 -4.46
C TYR A 855 36.88 -29.19 -3.83
N LEU A 856 37.21 -30.27 -4.55
CA LEU A 856 38.18 -31.24 -4.08
C LEU A 856 39.59 -30.93 -4.60
N PRO A 857 40.66 -31.26 -3.85
CA PRO A 857 42.04 -31.03 -4.30
C PRO A 857 42.38 -31.69 -5.64
N GLY A 858 41.75 -32.82 -5.96
CA GLY A 858 41.97 -33.55 -7.21
C GLY A 858 41.42 -32.85 -8.47
N ASP A 859 40.52 -31.87 -8.31
CA ASP A 859 39.93 -31.13 -9.43
C ASP A 859 40.76 -29.89 -9.82
N ALA A 860 41.80 -29.55 -9.03
CA ALA A 860 42.68 -28.44 -9.33
C ALA A 860 43.49 -28.70 -10.62
N PRO A 861 43.83 -27.66 -11.40
CA PRO A 861 43.57 -26.24 -11.17
C PRO A 861 42.24 -25.73 -11.75
N ASN A 862 41.51 -26.56 -12.49
CA ASN A 862 40.35 -26.11 -13.28
C ASN A 862 39.04 -26.13 -12.49
N TYR A 863 38.93 -26.98 -11.48
CA TYR A 863 37.77 -27.09 -10.59
C TYR A 863 36.41 -27.26 -11.30
N ARG A 864 36.39 -27.95 -12.45
CA ARG A 864 35.21 -28.06 -13.31
C ARG A 864 33.98 -28.60 -12.59
N THR A 865 34.16 -29.65 -11.79
CA THR A 865 33.08 -30.27 -11.00
C THR A 865 32.46 -29.25 -10.04
N GLY A 866 33.29 -28.50 -9.30
CA GLY A 866 32.82 -27.49 -8.37
C GLY A 866 32.10 -26.33 -9.05
N HIS A 867 32.63 -25.85 -10.19
CA HIS A 867 31.98 -24.81 -10.99
C HIS A 867 30.63 -25.25 -11.54
N ALA A 868 30.53 -26.49 -12.06
CA ALA A 868 29.28 -27.05 -12.56
C ALA A 868 28.23 -27.23 -11.45
N ILE A 869 28.61 -27.70 -10.26
CA ILE A 869 27.71 -27.81 -9.11
C ILE A 869 27.17 -26.43 -8.73
N MET A 870 28.05 -25.43 -8.59
CA MET A 870 27.62 -24.07 -8.24
C MET A 870 26.70 -23.46 -9.30
N PHE A 871 27.00 -23.67 -10.59
CA PHE A 871 26.14 -23.24 -11.68
C PHE A 871 24.74 -23.86 -11.57
N ALA A 872 24.66 -25.18 -11.37
CA ALA A 872 23.40 -25.90 -11.25
C ALA A 872 22.57 -25.42 -10.05
N PHE A 873 23.23 -25.16 -8.91
CA PHE A 873 22.57 -24.63 -7.72
C PHE A 873 22.07 -23.20 -7.94
N LEU A 874 22.85 -22.31 -8.56
CA LEU A 874 22.38 -20.96 -8.90
C LEU A 874 21.20 -20.99 -9.88
N PHE A 875 21.25 -21.85 -10.89
CA PHE A 875 20.13 -22.05 -11.81
C PHE A 875 18.89 -22.58 -11.08
N GLY A 876 19.06 -23.54 -10.16
CA GLY A 876 18.00 -24.04 -9.28
C GLY A 876 17.34 -22.92 -8.47
N SER A 877 18.14 -22.05 -7.83
CA SER A 877 17.61 -20.87 -7.13
C SER A 877 16.81 -19.95 -8.06
N TRP A 878 17.24 -19.79 -9.31
CA TRP A 878 16.55 -18.94 -10.29
C TRP A 878 15.20 -19.54 -10.70
N VAL A 879 15.14 -20.84 -10.98
CA VAL A 879 13.89 -21.56 -11.31
C VAL A 879 12.90 -21.50 -10.14
N ILE A 880 13.38 -21.72 -8.91
CA ILE A 880 12.55 -21.61 -7.70
C ILE A 880 11.98 -20.19 -7.55
N CYS A 881 12.75 -19.15 -7.87
CA CYS A 881 12.26 -17.77 -7.88
C CYS A 881 11.14 -17.55 -8.89
N ILE A 882 11.29 -18.04 -10.12
CA ILE A 882 10.25 -17.94 -11.16
C ILE A 882 8.98 -18.65 -10.71
N GLY A 883 9.11 -19.89 -10.21
CA GLY A 883 7.98 -20.66 -9.67
C GLY A 883 7.27 -19.95 -8.53
N MET A 884 8.02 -19.32 -7.62
CA MET A 884 7.45 -18.58 -6.51
C MET A 884 6.70 -17.32 -6.96
N ILE A 885 7.22 -16.55 -7.93
CA ILE A 885 6.52 -15.39 -8.50
C ILE A 885 5.20 -15.83 -9.15
N ILE A 886 5.23 -16.90 -9.94
CA ILE A 886 4.04 -17.45 -10.60
C ILE A 886 3.02 -17.90 -9.55
N TYR A 887 3.45 -18.67 -8.55
CA TYR A 887 2.59 -19.17 -7.48
C TYR A 887 1.92 -18.04 -6.70
N ILE A 888 2.69 -17.03 -6.27
CA ILE A 888 2.16 -15.91 -5.49
C ILE A 888 1.15 -15.10 -6.29
N LYS A 889 1.46 -14.79 -7.56
CA LYS A 889 0.51 -14.08 -8.43
C LYS A 889 -0.77 -14.87 -8.65
N TRP A 890 -0.66 -16.18 -8.86
CA TRP A 890 -1.81 -17.06 -9.01
C TRP A 890 -2.66 -17.14 -7.74
N GLU A 891 -2.03 -17.36 -6.58
CA GLU A 891 -2.74 -17.52 -5.30
C GLU A 891 -3.36 -16.20 -4.82
N ASN A 892 -2.67 -15.06 -5.00
CA ASN A 892 -3.26 -13.74 -4.71
C ASN A 892 -4.47 -13.46 -5.61
N ARG A 893 -4.38 -13.75 -6.92
CA ARG A 893 -5.52 -13.60 -7.84
C ARG A 893 -6.67 -14.54 -7.47
N ALA A 894 -6.39 -15.77 -7.04
CA ALA A 894 -7.41 -16.71 -6.57
C ALA A 894 -8.13 -16.19 -5.32
N ARG A 895 -7.39 -15.58 -4.38
CA ARG A 895 -7.95 -14.92 -3.18
C ARG A 895 -8.74 -13.66 -3.51
N GLU A 896 -8.33 -12.88 -4.50
CA GLU A 896 -9.09 -11.71 -4.99
C GLU A 896 -10.43 -12.12 -5.62
N MET A 897 -10.48 -13.26 -6.29
CA MET A 897 -11.70 -13.83 -6.85
C MET A 897 -12.56 -14.60 -5.81
N GLY A 898 -12.25 -14.53 -4.51
CA GLY A 898 -12.97 -15.24 -3.45
C GLY A 898 -12.85 -16.77 -3.44
N LYS A 899 -11.95 -17.36 -4.26
CA LYS A 899 -11.81 -18.83 -4.41
C LYS A 899 -11.18 -19.54 -3.20
N ARG A 900 -10.94 -18.81 -2.12
CA ARG A 900 -10.36 -19.30 -0.85
C ARG A 900 -11.24 -18.97 0.35
N ASP A 901 -12.41 -18.36 0.15
CA ASP A 901 -13.28 -17.92 1.24
C ASP A 901 -13.92 -19.10 1.98
N ASN A 902 -13.96 -20.27 1.33
CA ASN A 902 -14.35 -21.55 1.94
C ASN A 902 -13.50 -21.92 3.18
N VAL A 903 -12.28 -21.36 3.32
CA VAL A 903 -11.43 -21.57 4.50
C VAL A 903 -12.03 -20.92 5.75
N LEU A 904 -12.96 -19.97 5.61
CA LEU A 904 -13.65 -19.28 6.72
C LEU A 904 -14.94 -19.99 7.14
N GLU A 905 -15.45 -20.93 6.34
CA GLU A 905 -16.70 -21.64 6.64
C GLU A 905 -16.58 -22.48 7.93
N GLY A 906 -17.50 -22.25 8.87
CA GLY A 906 -17.55 -22.98 10.13
C GLY A 906 -16.54 -22.53 11.20
N LEU A 907 -15.73 -21.50 10.95
CA LEU A 907 -14.77 -20.96 11.92
C LEU A 907 -15.33 -19.73 12.65
N GLY A 908 -15.14 -19.69 13.97
CA GLY A 908 -15.43 -18.50 14.79
C GLY A 908 -14.44 -17.35 14.54
N LEU A 909 -14.77 -16.12 14.97
CA LEU A 909 -13.93 -14.94 14.74
C LEU A 909 -12.50 -15.08 15.28
N GLU A 910 -12.32 -15.68 16.46
CA GLU A 910 -10.99 -15.95 17.03
C GLU A 910 -10.20 -16.97 16.20
N GLU A 911 -10.86 -18.04 15.75
CA GLU A 911 -10.22 -19.06 14.91
C GLU A 911 -9.82 -18.51 13.53
N GLN A 912 -10.60 -17.57 12.99
CA GLN A 912 -10.26 -16.86 11.75
C GLN A 912 -9.00 -15.99 11.94
N LEU A 913 -8.84 -15.31 13.07
CA LEU A 913 -7.64 -14.51 13.39
C LEU A 913 -6.37 -15.37 13.55
N GLU A 914 -6.52 -16.63 13.98
CA GLU A 914 -5.43 -17.61 14.06
C GLU A 914 -5.00 -18.19 12.69
N LEU A 915 -5.76 -17.94 11.61
CA LEU A 915 -5.41 -18.44 10.27
C LEU A 915 -4.12 -17.81 9.71
N SER A 916 -3.65 -16.68 10.25
CA SER A 916 -2.36 -16.05 9.86
C SER A 916 -2.25 -15.92 8.32
N SER A 917 -1.17 -16.40 7.69
CA SER A 917 -0.95 -16.34 6.22
C SER A 917 -1.97 -17.12 5.36
N ARG A 918 -2.73 -18.04 5.97
CA ARG A 918 -3.77 -18.83 5.32
C ARG A 918 -5.11 -18.11 5.24
N HIS A 919 -5.29 -17.00 5.97
CA HIS A 919 -6.49 -16.19 5.90
C HIS A 919 -6.70 -15.68 4.45
N PRO A 920 -7.92 -15.76 3.86
CA PRO A 920 -8.17 -15.35 2.47
C PRO A 920 -7.88 -13.87 2.20
N ALA A 921 -8.03 -13.02 3.22
CA ALA A 921 -7.67 -11.61 3.13
C ALA A 921 -6.16 -11.33 3.14
N PHE A 922 -5.31 -12.28 3.55
CA PHE A 922 -3.86 -12.09 3.53
C PHE A 922 -3.38 -12.04 2.08
N ARG A 923 -2.59 -11.02 1.73
CA ARG A 923 -1.94 -10.91 0.43
C ARG A 923 -0.45 -11.21 0.58
N TYR A 924 0.02 -12.18 -0.21
CA TYR A 924 1.44 -12.52 -0.25
C TYR A 924 2.22 -11.42 -1.00
N ALA A 925 3.36 -11.03 -0.47
CA ALA A 925 4.27 -10.11 -1.13
C ALA A 925 4.99 -10.81 -2.29
N VAL A 926 5.12 -10.14 -3.44
CA VAL A 926 5.80 -10.65 -4.65
C VAL A 926 7.29 -10.38 -4.62
#